data_AF-A0A5J4NC91-F1
#
_entry.id   AF-A0A5J4NC91-F1
#
_cell.length_a   1.000
_cell.length_b   1.000
_cell.length_c   1.000
_cell.angle_alpha   90.00
_cell.angle_beta   90.00
_cell.angle_gamma   90.00
#
_symmetry.space_group_name_H-M   'P 1'
#
loop_
_entity.id
_entity.type
_entity.pdbx_description
1 polymer ?
#
loop_
_entity_poly.entity_id
_entity_poly.type
_entity_poly.pdbx_seq_one_letter_code
_entity_poly.pdbx_strand_id
1 'polypeptide(L)'
;MPGHTSEHIPVASRGNIWRLNLSCSHRFYAWISLSTRFQTRIGLLQLLCTWLAYCPAAVRAFLTASAQTCSGSPRKSESSADAAKSVPRAASSTGANLSALIAEAASLGNDESDTLIHSLITLLICICVLFNPGDVAGFDKKSLLNTLERRIGFDVILEQLNQVSKAESFTSASKHPELKYESHTDLVFDYAFTRLFKRLEYEVIRAFQTVEEINGTTASEIPPPPSRLLCGPQQETHSNAELVAKLTKKDIELRDLRAHIEDLEVELHQAKQAAVDTVSIQTECKVAELVCGTILRIQNGEVVLKTHGNFGDVENKKLQNAVALAEQRIRVSFLRMLEEQLNQSTKEKESIKSEQDDLLVLLHDQDVKLQRLRELVEQLGGHLARCSYLRRYFQRVRRLTEPDAILILGDLVEGEVDALDIAFYHAIERLKQFFISSHALPYFVIPGDNDVGGDWNDPMSTERCERFKSAFGHLSIPKRLKFVRLYGYVPWPQHNDLSPADDSDVVIFLSHHPIITPYGAGFPETIIHLKPAVLISGHDHVAYILRWEQKIGMSEKIHWIVPPDARHLPVGSFQLQLDGVLERSNLGKLVQLGVPSCSYRSGQSSLAAYGLVQIFRNRTIRYTLLPLPNRWPTLYLYIFMLIILVGYAFLCLPIRKTWITILCNFTVFACTYFFTQLLN
;
A
#
# COMPACT_ATOMS: atom_id res chain seq x y z
N MET A 1 -11.09 6.88 9.92
CA MET A 1 -10.56 7.07 11.29
C MET A 1 -9.41 6.11 11.49
N PRO A 2 -8.15 6.53 11.31
CA PRO A 2 -6.99 5.75 11.71
C PRO A 2 -6.53 6.20 13.11
N GLY A 3 -6.17 5.24 13.96
CA GLY A 3 -5.59 5.51 15.27
C GLY A 3 -6.57 5.28 16.40
N HIS A 4 -6.67 4.04 16.87
CA HIS A 4 -6.96 3.71 18.27
C HIS A 4 -6.62 2.23 18.50
N THR A 5 -5.32 1.93 18.64
CA THR A 5 -4.85 0.71 19.34
C THR A 5 -3.88 1.03 20.47
N SER A 6 -3.74 2.30 20.90
CA SER A 6 -2.76 2.69 21.92
C SER A 6 -3.28 3.42 23.15
N GLU A 7 -4.56 3.80 23.24
CA GLU A 7 -5.07 4.55 24.40
C GLU A 7 -6.36 3.94 24.95
N HIS A 8 -6.20 2.95 25.83
CA HIS A 8 -6.89 2.77 27.12
C HIS A 8 -6.67 1.33 27.60
N ILE A 9 -5.50 1.08 28.21
CA ILE A 9 -5.29 -0.05 29.13
C ILE A 9 -4.66 0.56 30.39
N PRO A 10 -5.18 0.29 31.60
CA PRO A 10 -4.69 0.91 32.82
C PRO A 10 -3.20 0.64 33.06
N VAL A 11 -2.55 1.64 33.68
CA VAL A 11 -1.16 1.65 34.12
C VAL A 11 -0.96 0.57 35.20
N ALA A 12 -0.80 -0.70 34.77
CA ALA A 12 -0.27 -1.82 35.58
C ALA A 12 0.01 -3.12 34.78
N SER A 13 -0.16 -3.17 33.44
CA SER A 13 0.00 -4.44 32.68
C SER A 13 0.83 -4.36 31.39
N ARG A 14 1.63 -3.30 31.17
CA ARG A 14 2.51 -3.14 29.99
C ARG A 14 3.80 -3.98 30.04
N GLY A 15 3.68 -5.28 30.33
CA GLY A 15 4.81 -6.22 30.34
C GLY A 15 4.56 -7.60 29.72
N ASN A 16 3.32 -7.96 29.37
CA ASN A 16 2.98 -9.38 29.16
C ASN A 16 2.30 -9.75 27.81
N ILE A 17 2.08 -8.83 26.87
CA ILE A 17 1.39 -9.17 25.60
C ILE A 17 2.33 -9.68 24.49
N TRP A 18 3.61 -9.27 24.47
CA TRP A 18 4.55 -9.64 23.39
C TRP A 18 5.66 -10.60 23.80
N ARG A 19 5.64 -11.14 25.04
CA ARG A 19 6.39 -12.36 25.40
C ARG A 19 5.64 -13.61 24.94
N LEU A 20 5.17 -13.65 23.69
CA LEU A 20 4.76 -14.89 23.06
C LEU A 20 6.04 -15.65 22.71
N ASN A 21 6.52 -16.44 23.67
CA ASN A 21 7.66 -17.36 23.52
C ASN A 21 7.51 -18.22 22.25
N LEU A 22 8.59 -18.86 21.79
CA LEU A 22 8.60 -19.91 20.75
C LEU A 22 7.43 -20.93 20.86
N SER A 23 6.87 -21.10 22.07
CA SER A 23 5.71 -21.97 22.32
C SER A 23 4.41 -21.51 21.63
N CYS A 24 4.26 -20.24 21.26
CA CYS A 24 3.02 -19.75 20.67
C CYS A 24 2.88 -20.08 19.18
N SER A 25 3.93 -19.99 18.37
CA SER A 25 3.89 -20.41 16.96
C SER A 25 3.52 -21.91 16.83
N HIS A 26 4.03 -22.74 17.75
CA HIS A 26 3.66 -24.16 17.84
C HIS A 26 2.17 -24.34 18.19
N ARG A 27 1.67 -23.60 19.17
CA ARG A 27 0.25 -23.64 19.58
C ARG A 27 -0.67 -23.18 18.45
N PHE A 28 -0.29 -22.18 17.68
CA PHE A 28 -1.08 -21.69 16.55
C PHE A 28 -1.15 -22.70 15.39
N TYR A 29 -0.03 -23.33 15.03
CA TYR A 29 -0.05 -24.42 14.06
C TYR A 29 -0.91 -25.59 14.56
N ALA A 30 -0.73 -26.02 15.82
CA ALA A 30 -1.55 -27.07 16.41
C ALA A 30 -3.04 -26.70 16.41
N TRP A 31 -3.39 -25.43 16.63
CA TRP A 31 -4.77 -24.96 16.55
C TRP A 31 -5.33 -24.91 15.12
N ILE A 32 -4.51 -24.60 14.11
CA ILE A 32 -4.94 -24.71 12.70
C ILE A 32 -5.25 -26.17 12.36
N SER A 33 -4.39 -27.11 12.77
CA SER A 33 -4.55 -28.53 12.46
C SER A 33 -5.63 -29.23 13.29
N LEU A 34 -5.91 -28.77 14.51
CA LEU A 34 -6.92 -29.37 15.40
C LEU A 34 -8.31 -28.71 15.27
N SER A 35 -8.39 -27.50 14.70
CA SER A 35 -9.67 -26.81 14.51
C SER A 35 -10.43 -27.39 13.33
N THR A 36 -11.67 -27.81 13.56
CA THR A 36 -12.60 -28.23 12.49
C THR A 36 -13.50 -27.11 11.99
N ARG A 37 -13.46 -25.93 12.63
CA ARG A 37 -14.32 -24.80 12.26
C ARG A 37 -13.63 -23.89 11.25
N PHE A 38 -14.24 -23.75 10.07
CA PHE A 38 -13.76 -22.89 8.98
C PHE A 38 -13.34 -21.48 9.45
N GLN A 39 -14.24 -20.73 10.08
CA GLN A 39 -13.96 -19.35 10.53
C GLN A 39 -12.79 -19.25 11.50
N THR A 40 -12.64 -20.24 12.40
CA THR A 40 -11.51 -20.27 13.34
C THR A 40 -10.20 -20.49 12.59
N ARG A 41 -10.16 -21.41 11.62
CA ARG A 41 -8.96 -21.65 10.80
C ARG A 41 -8.59 -20.41 9.98
N ILE A 42 -9.58 -19.80 9.33
CA ILE A 42 -9.41 -18.57 8.58
C ILE A 42 -8.87 -17.43 9.46
N GLY A 43 -9.47 -17.19 10.63
CA GLY A 43 -9.01 -16.15 11.55
C GLY A 43 -7.58 -16.39 12.07
N LEU A 44 -7.23 -17.65 12.37
CA LEU A 44 -5.87 -18.02 12.78
C LEU A 44 -4.84 -17.85 11.65
N LEU A 45 -5.22 -18.19 10.42
CA LEU A 45 -4.37 -18.00 9.25
C LEU A 45 -4.17 -16.50 8.93
N GLN A 46 -5.21 -15.68 9.02
CA GLN A 46 -5.09 -14.22 8.88
C GLN A 46 -4.15 -13.64 9.94
N LEU A 47 -4.29 -14.07 11.19
CA LEU A 47 -3.41 -13.65 12.28
C LEU A 47 -1.95 -14.06 12.02
N LEU A 48 -1.71 -15.31 11.60
CA LEU A 48 -0.35 -15.79 11.32
C LEU A 48 0.28 -15.11 10.11
N CYS A 49 -0.46 -14.95 9.02
CA CYS A 49 0.00 -14.21 7.85
C CYS A 49 0.35 -12.77 8.23
N THR A 50 -0.48 -12.10 9.03
CA THR A 50 -0.21 -10.74 9.53
C THR A 50 0.99 -10.69 10.45
N TRP A 51 1.17 -11.70 11.30
CA TRP A 51 2.28 -11.74 12.26
C TRP A 51 3.63 -12.03 11.58
N LEU A 52 3.66 -12.90 10.57
CA LEU A 52 4.89 -13.29 9.88
C LEU A 52 5.27 -12.32 8.76
N ALA A 53 4.30 -11.64 8.13
CA ALA A 53 4.58 -10.66 7.09
C ALA A 53 5.51 -9.55 7.60
N TYR A 54 6.55 -9.25 6.82
CA TYR A 54 7.58 -8.23 7.15
C TYR A 54 8.30 -8.45 8.50
N CYS A 55 8.22 -9.64 9.10
CA CYS A 55 8.86 -9.95 10.39
C CYS A 55 9.77 -11.20 10.29
N PRO A 56 11.03 -11.04 9.84
CA PRO A 56 11.98 -12.16 9.69
C PRO A 56 12.23 -12.94 10.99
N ALA A 57 12.13 -12.27 12.15
CA ALA A 57 12.24 -12.93 13.45
C ALA A 57 11.08 -13.89 13.74
N ALA A 58 9.84 -13.51 13.38
CA ALA A 58 8.67 -14.37 13.50
C ALA A 58 8.75 -15.55 12.51
N VAL A 59 9.22 -15.30 11.28
CA VAL A 59 9.47 -16.36 10.29
C VAL A 59 10.52 -17.35 10.79
N ARG A 60 11.65 -16.87 11.31
CA ARG A 60 12.69 -17.73 11.92
C ARG A 60 12.10 -18.60 13.04
N ALA A 61 11.34 -18.00 13.96
CA ALA A 61 10.71 -18.71 15.07
C ALA A 61 9.71 -19.78 14.58
N PHE A 62 8.95 -19.46 13.53
CA PHE A 62 8.01 -20.40 12.91
C PHE A 62 8.71 -21.58 12.23
N LEU A 63 9.79 -21.32 11.47
CA LEU A 63 10.58 -22.35 10.78
C LEU A 63 11.36 -23.26 11.75
N THR A 64 11.74 -22.75 12.92
CA THR A 64 12.51 -23.50 13.92
C THR A 64 11.64 -24.44 14.78
N ALA A 65 10.32 -24.26 14.79
CA ALA A 65 9.42 -25.04 15.65
C ALA A 65 9.36 -26.53 15.25
N SER A 66 9.55 -27.42 16.22
CA SER A 66 9.41 -28.89 16.04
C SER A 66 8.03 -29.38 16.47
N ALA A 67 7.43 -30.29 15.71
CA ALA A 67 6.17 -30.94 16.07
C ALA A 67 6.38 -31.92 17.24
N GLN A 68 6.30 -31.45 18.49
CA GLN A 68 6.14 -32.33 19.65
C GLN A 68 4.65 -32.50 19.97
N THR A 69 4.21 -33.75 19.92
CA THR A 69 2.89 -34.20 20.31
C THR A 69 2.65 -33.94 21.80
N CYS A 70 1.56 -33.22 22.10
CA CYS A 70 1.08 -33.04 23.45
C CYS A 70 0.57 -34.38 24.01
N SER A 71 1.35 -35.05 24.85
CA SER A 71 0.83 -36.02 25.82
C SER A 71 1.04 -35.47 27.23
N GLY A 72 -0.06 -35.10 27.89
CA GLY A 72 -0.03 -34.58 29.25
C GLY A 72 0.22 -35.66 30.30
N SER A 73 1.02 -35.34 31.32
CA SER A 73 0.76 -35.69 32.72
C SER A 73 1.75 -34.96 33.64
N PRO A 74 1.32 -34.43 34.81
CA PRO A 74 2.21 -33.79 35.76
C PRO A 74 2.71 -34.80 36.81
N ARG A 75 4.02 -34.97 36.99
CA ARG A 75 4.57 -35.53 38.23
C ARG A 75 5.85 -34.83 38.69
N LYS A 76 5.89 -34.67 40.02
CA LYS A 76 6.81 -33.92 40.87
C LYS A 76 8.18 -34.60 41.02
N SER A 77 9.16 -33.76 41.42
CA SER A 77 10.33 -34.00 42.32
C SER A 77 11.20 -35.23 42.02
N GLU A 78 12.51 -35.12 41.80
CA GLU A 78 13.54 -34.86 42.82
C GLU A 78 14.94 -35.07 42.17
N SER A 79 15.96 -34.83 42.99
CA SER A 79 17.38 -34.60 42.78
C SER A 79 18.27 -35.58 41.98
N SER A 80 19.45 -35.03 41.64
CA SER A 80 20.80 -35.60 41.68
C SER A 80 21.53 -35.83 40.35
N ALA A 81 22.83 -35.53 40.40
CA ALA A 81 23.81 -35.52 39.33
C ALA A 81 24.20 -36.93 38.90
N ASP A 82 24.53 -37.12 37.62
CA ASP A 82 25.81 -37.71 37.20
C ASP A 82 25.96 -37.72 35.68
N ALA A 83 27.19 -37.45 35.24
CA ALA A 83 27.60 -37.43 33.85
C ALA A 83 27.91 -38.84 33.35
N ALA A 84 27.31 -39.26 32.23
CA ALA A 84 27.92 -40.26 31.34
C ALA A 84 27.36 -40.16 29.92
N LYS A 85 28.31 -40.16 28.98
CA LYS A 85 28.15 -40.19 27.53
C LYS A 85 27.20 -41.31 27.06
N SER A 86 26.12 -40.91 26.41
CA SER A 86 25.60 -41.61 25.23
C SER A 86 24.89 -40.58 24.37
N VAL A 87 25.24 -40.50 23.09
CA VAL A 87 24.55 -39.67 22.10
C VAL A 87 23.33 -40.47 21.62
N PRO A 88 22.08 -40.07 21.90
CA PRO A 88 20.97 -40.52 21.09
C PRO A 88 20.88 -39.57 19.89
N ARG A 89 21.18 -40.10 18.71
CA ARG A 89 20.91 -39.45 17.42
C ARG A 89 19.39 -39.45 17.19
N ALA A 90 18.68 -38.56 17.88
CA ALA A 90 17.31 -38.20 17.56
C ALA A 90 17.36 -36.95 16.67
N ALA A 91 17.14 -37.13 15.36
CA ALA A 91 16.91 -36.01 14.47
C ALA A 91 15.63 -35.30 14.92
N SER A 92 15.75 -34.17 15.62
CA SER A 92 14.61 -33.27 15.83
C SER A 92 14.27 -32.68 14.46
N SER A 93 13.07 -32.96 13.96
CA SER A 93 12.60 -32.46 12.67
C SER A 93 12.29 -30.96 12.76
N THR A 94 13.35 -30.16 12.65
CA THR A 94 13.24 -28.71 12.45
C THR A 94 12.35 -28.47 11.22
N GLY A 95 11.35 -27.59 11.35
CA GLY A 95 10.38 -27.27 10.30
C GLY A 95 9.35 -28.35 9.95
N ALA A 96 9.01 -29.22 10.91
CA ALA A 96 7.88 -30.15 10.79
C ALA A 96 6.55 -29.44 10.49
N ASN A 97 6.33 -28.25 11.09
CA ASN A 97 5.13 -27.45 10.87
C ASN A 97 5.01 -27.00 9.40
N LEU A 98 6.09 -26.45 8.84
CA LEU A 98 6.08 -26.02 7.44
C LEU A 98 5.92 -27.20 6.48
N SER A 99 6.57 -28.33 6.76
CA SER A 99 6.48 -29.53 5.93
C SER A 99 5.05 -30.08 5.85
N ALA A 100 4.33 -30.03 6.98
CA ALA A 100 2.93 -30.43 7.04
C ALA A 100 2.00 -29.42 6.35
N LEU A 101 2.23 -28.11 6.53
CA LEU A 101 1.49 -27.08 5.79
C LEU A 101 1.69 -27.18 4.28
N ILE A 102 2.90 -27.49 3.81
CA ILE A 102 3.17 -27.71 2.38
C ILE A 102 2.40 -28.94 1.87
N ALA A 103 2.31 -30.01 2.69
CA ALA A 103 1.52 -31.18 2.32
C ALA A 103 0.01 -30.88 2.27
N GLU A 104 -0.47 -30.04 3.19
CA GLU A 104 -1.87 -29.61 3.23
C GLU A 104 -2.22 -28.67 2.06
N ALA A 105 -1.38 -27.67 1.78
CA ALA A 105 -1.54 -26.77 0.63
C ALA A 105 -1.52 -27.49 -0.73
N ALA A 106 -0.79 -28.60 -0.82
CA ALA A 106 -0.74 -29.45 -2.01
C ALA A 106 -1.96 -30.38 -2.15
N SER A 107 -2.84 -30.45 -1.14
CA SER A 107 -4.03 -31.29 -1.19
C SER A 107 -5.21 -30.59 -1.86
N LEU A 108 -6.07 -31.37 -2.54
CA LEU A 108 -7.28 -30.86 -3.17
C LEU A 108 -8.32 -30.54 -2.08
N GLY A 109 -8.87 -29.32 -2.10
CA GLY A 109 -10.00 -28.95 -1.26
C GLY A 109 -11.26 -29.66 -1.74
N ASN A 110 -12.04 -30.22 -0.80
CA ASN A 110 -13.29 -30.92 -1.15
C ASN A 110 -14.45 -29.94 -1.36
N ASP A 111 -14.40 -28.77 -0.73
CA ASP A 111 -15.37 -27.70 -0.85
C ASP A 111 -14.69 -26.32 -0.94
N GLU A 112 -15.48 -25.27 -1.18
CA GLU A 112 -14.97 -23.89 -1.28
C GLU A 112 -14.29 -23.42 0.02
N SER A 113 -14.73 -23.94 1.17
CA SER A 113 -14.19 -23.58 2.48
C SER A 113 -12.77 -24.13 2.66
N ASP A 114 -12.57 -25.40 2.33
CA ASP A 114 -11.26 -26.08 2.35
C ASP A 114 -10.33 -25.45 1.31
N THR A 115 -10.85 -25.12 0.13
CA THR A 115 -10.09 -24.44 -0.93
C THR A 115 -9.54 -23.09 -0.46
N LEU A 116 -10.36 -22.29 0.23
CA LEU A 116 -9.91 -21.01 0.81
C LEU A 116 -8.89 -21.20 1.93
N ILE A 117 -9.06 -22.21 2.78
CA ILE A 117 -8.09 -22.53 3.83
C ILE A 117 -6.75 -22.91 3.20
N HIS A 118 -6.74 -23.82 2.21
CA HIS A 118 -5.52 -24.25 1.53
C HIS A 118 -4.82 -23.06 0.87
N SER A 119 -5.59 -22.16 0.24
CA SER A 119 -5.04 -20.96 -0.39
C SER A 119 -4.39 -19.99 0.60
N LEU A 120 -4.96 -19.82 1.80
CA LEU A 120 -4.33 -19.02 2.87
C LEU A 120 -3.13 -19.72 3.50
N ILE A 121 -3.11 -21.06 3.55
CA ILE A 121 -1.91 -21.81 3.94
C ILE A 121 -0.80 -21.60 2.90
N THR A 122 -1.12 -21.63 1.62
CA THR A 122 -0.18 -21.34 0.53
C THR A 122 0.40 -19.94 0.67
N LEU A 123 -0.42 -18.93 0.97
CA LEU A 123 0.06 -17.58 1.28
C LEU A 123 1.03 -17.59 2.48
N LEU A 124 0.69 -18.27 3.57
CA LEU A 124 1.54 -18.36 4.76
C LEU A 124 2.91 -18.98 4.45
N ILE A 125 2.96 -20.00 3.59
CA ILE A 125 4.20 -20.61 3.13
C ILE A 125 4.99 -19.60 2.26
N CYS A 126 4.32 -18.88 1.36
CA CYS A 126 4.97 -17.85 0.54
C CYS A 126 5.56 -16.72 1.38
N ILE A 127 4.88 -16.28 2.45
CA ILE A 127 5.40 -15.32 3.43
C ILE A 127 6.69 -15.87 4.08
N CYS A 128 6.72 -17.15 4.42
CA CYS A 128 7.92 -17.81 4.96
C CYS A 128 9.10 -17.85 3.95
N VAL A 129 8.84 -17.73 2.65
CA VAL A 129 9.86 -17.62 1.60
C VAL A 129 10.30 -16.17 1.40
N LEU A 130 9.34 -15.24 1.32
CA LEU A 130 9.59 -13.83 1.05
C LEU A 130 10.41 -13.17 2.17
N PHE A 131 10.02 -13.40 3.41
CA PHE A 131 10.62 -12.75 4.60
C PHE A 131 11.56 -13.68 5.36
N ASN A 132 12.13 -14.67 4.66
CA ASN A 132 13.08 -15.61 5.25
C ASN A 132 14.43 -14.93 5.50
N PRO A 133 14.96 -14.90 6.74
CA PRO A 133 16.30 -14.39 7.03
C PRO A 133 17.44 -15.28 6.46
N GLY A 134 17.14 -16.50 6.03
CA GLY A 134 18.09 -17.41 5.38
C GLY A 134 19.02 -18.15 6.33
N ASP A 135 18.80 -18.05 7.64
CA ASP A 135 19.70 -18.59 8.68
C ASP A 135 19.16 -19.86 9.38
N VAL A 136 18.02 -20.39 8.94
CA VAL A 136 17.48 -21.68 9.42
C VAL A 136 17.96 -22.80 8.50
N ALA A 137 18.80 -23.70 9.02
CA ALA A 137 19.38 -24.80 8.26
C ALA A 137 18.31 -25.70 7.62
N GLY A 138 18.42 -25.93 6.30
CA GLY A 138 17.47 -26.73 5.53
C GLY A 138 16.21 -25.99 5.07
N PHE A 139 16.02 -24.73 5.50
CA PHE A 139 14.89 -23.88 5.12
C PHE A 139 15.38 -22.55 4.54
N ASP A 140 16.52 -22.54 3.83
CA ASP A 140 16.94 -21.37 3.08
C ASP A 140 15.98 -21.06 1.91
N LYS A 141 15.99 -19.82 1.46
CA LYS A 141 15.06 -19.33 0.42
C LYS A 141 15.09 -20.18 -0.85
N LYS A 142 16.27 -20.62 -1.31
CA LYS A 142 16.42 -21.42 -2.53
C LYS A 142 15.86 -22.83 -2.33
N SER A 143 16.15 -23.46 -1.19
CA SER A 143 15.61 -24.77 -0.85
C SER A 143 14.08 -24.77 -0.73
N LEU A 144 13.51 -23.70 -0.16
CA LEU A 144 12.06 -23.53 -0.06
C LEU A 144 11.40 -23.31 -1.43
N LEU A 145 11.96 -22.44 -2.27
CA LEU A 145 11.48 -22.21 -3.63
C LEU A 145 11.45 -23.51 -4.44
N ASN A 146 12.55 -24.27 -4.42
CA ASN A 146 12.62 -25.58 -5.08
C ASN A 146 11.59 -26.59 -4.53
N THR A 147 11.28 -26.50 -3.23
CA THR A 147 10.30 -27.39 -2.59
C THR A 147 8.87 -27.02 -3.01
N LEU A 148 8.56 -25.72 -3.07
CA LEU A 148 7.27 -25.21 -3.53
C LEU A 148 7.02 -25.56 -5.00
N GLU A 149 8.00 -25.32 -5.86
CA GLU A 149 7.92 -25.67 -7.28
C GLU A 149 7.65 -27.16 -7.48
N ARG A 150 8.38 -28.02 -6.74
CA ARG A 150 8.24 -29.49 -6.88
C ARG A 150 6.93 -30.03 -6.31
N ARG A 151 6.41 -29.45 -5.23
CA ARG A 151 5.27 -30.02 -4.48
C ARG A 151 3.91 -29.41 -4.84
N ILE A 152 3.89 -28.15 -5.26
CA ILE A 152 2.65 -27.43 -5.59
C ILE A 152 2.72 -26.93 -7.04
N GLY A 153 3.85 -26.34 -7.44
CA GLY A 153 4.02 -25.69 -8.74
C GLY A 153 3.66 -24.20 -8.67
N PHE A 154 4.46 -23.35 -9.34
CA PHE A 154 4.27 -21.90 -9.25
C PHE A 154 2.93 -21.44 -9.84
N ASP A 155 2.50 -21.99 -10.98
CA ASP A 155 1.19 -21.68 -11.58
C ASP A 155 0.03 -22.00 -10.63
N VAL A 156 0.11 -23.14 -9.94
CA VAL A 156 -0.91 -23.58 -8.98
C VAL A 156 -0.92 -22.67 -7.76
N ILE A 157 0.24 -22.22 -7.28
CA ILE A 157 0.33 -21.25 -6.19
C ILE A 157 -0.35 -19.94 -6.57
N LEU A 158 -0.08 -19.42 -7.78
CA LEU A 158 -0.69 -18.18 -8.25
C LEU A 158 -2.21 -18.32 -8.41
N GLU A 159 -2.69 -19.45 -8.92
CA GLU A 159 -4.12 -19.71 -9.04
C GLU A 159 -4.80 -19.85 -7.66
N GLN A 160 -4.17 -20.50 -6.68
CA GLN A 160 -4.68 -20.56 -5.31
C GLN A 160 -4.79 -19.16 -4.68
N LEU A 161 -3.80 -18.30 -4.86
CA LEU A 161 -3.89 -16.91 -4.37
C LEU A 161 -5.01 -16.13 -5.06
N ASN A 162 -5.18 -16.32 -6.37
CA ASN A 162 -6.27 -15.72 -7.15
C ASN A 162 -7.66 -16.16 -6.65
N GLN A 163 -7.81 -17.39 -6.15
CA GLN A 163 -9.06 -17.88 -5.57
C GLN A 163 -9.48 -17.12 -4.31
N VAL A 164 -8.52 -16.71 -3.46
CA VAL A 164 -8.82 -15.85 -2.29
C VAL A 164 -9.36 -14.50 -2.75
N SER A 165 -8.72 -13.91 -3.77
CA SER A 165 -9.12 -12.64 -4.36
C SER A 165 -10.53 -12.65 -4.95
N LYS A 166 -10.96 -13.78 -5.52
CA LYS A 166 -12.29 -13.96 -6.14
C LYS A 166 -13.39 -14.31 -5.14
N ALA A 167 -13.05 -14.71 -3.91
CA ALA A 167 -14.04 -15.09 -2.91
C ALA A 167 -15.02 -13.94 -2.65
N GLU A 168 -16.32 -14.24 -2.64
CA GLU A 168 -17.36 -13.22 -2.37
C GLU A 168 -17.14 -12.55 -1.01
N SER A 169 -16.80 -13.35 0.00
CA SER A 169 -16.49 -12.87 1.35
C SER A 169 -15.26 -11.96 1.38
N PHE A 170 -14.25 -12.20 0.55
CA PHE A 170 -13.07 -11.33 0.42
C PHE A 170 -13.42 -10.03 -0.29
N THR A 171 -14.14 -10.12 -1.42
CA THR A 171 -14.58 -8.96 -2.20
C THR A 171 -15.48 -8.05 -1.36
N SER A 172 -16.40 -8.62 -0.59
CA SER A 172 -17.27 -7.90 0.33
C SER A 172 -16.45 -7.19 1.42
N ALA A 173 -15.56 -7.92 2.11
CA ALA A 173 -14.72 -7.37 3.17
C ALA A 173 -13.77 -6.27 2.68
N SER A 174 -13.33 -6.30 1.41
CA SER A 174 -12.39 -5.32 0.85
C SER A 174 -12.99 -3.94 0.56
N LYS A 175 -14.32 -3.81 0.50
CA LYS A 175 -14.99 -2.57 0.07
C LYS A 175 -14.90 -1.47 1.11
N HIS A 176 -15.10 -1.79 2.39
CA HIS A 176 -15.13 -0.80 3.47
C HIS A 176 -14.59 -1.35 4.80
N PRO A 177 -13.98 -0.48 5.64
CA PRO A 177 -13.45 -0.88 6.96
C PRO A 177 -14.52 -1.17 8.02
N GLU A 178 -15.77 -0.83 7.76
CA GLU A 178 -16.87 -1.10 8.68
C GLU A 178 -17.36 -2.54 8.54
N LEU A 179 -17.41 -3.27 9.66
CA LEU A 179 -17.99 -4.61 9.73
C LEU A 179 -19.49 -4.55 9.44
N LYS A 180 -19.89 -5.03 8.27
CA LYS A 180 -21.30 -5.22 7.88
C LYS A 180 -21.53 -6.71 7.67
N TYR A 181 -22.39 -7.30 8.49
CA TYR A 181 -22.75 -8.70 8.42
C TYR A 181 -24.25 -8.87 8.70
N GLU A 182 -24.88 -9.85 8.05
CA GLU A 182 -26.27 -10.24 8.32
C GLU A 182 -26.33 -11.43 9.28
N SER A 183 -25.33 -12.31 9.19
CA SER A 183 -25.15 -13.48 10.04
C SER A 183 -23.69 -13.60 10.50
N HIS A 184 -23.47 -14.29 11.62
CA HIS A 184 -22.14 -14.63 12.11
C HIS A 184 -21.30 -15.41 11.08
N THR A 185 -21.94 -16.10 10.14
CA THR A 185 -21.30 -16.85 9.04
C THR A 185 -20.55 -15.95 8.05
N ASP A 186 -20.95 -14.69 7.93
CA ASP A 186 -20.41 -13.75 6.94
C ASP A 186 -19.04 -13.18 7.37
N LEU A 187 -18.69 -13.35 8.64
CA LEU A 187 -17.44 -12.90 9.25
C LEU A 187 -16.29 -13.84 8.88
N VAL A 188 -15.82 -13.71 7.65
CA VAL A 188 -14.71 -14.53 7.11
C VAL A 188 -13.42 -13.73 7.03
N PHE A 189 -13.42 -12.56 6.38
CA PHE A 189 -12.22 -11.74 6.17
C PHE A 189 -12.25 -10.42 6.91
N ASP A 190 -11.12 -10.03 7.49
CA ASP A 190 -10.90 -8.69 8.02
C ASP A 190 -10.50 -7.70 6.91
N TYR A 191 -10.99 -6.46 7.00
CA TYR A 191 -10.69 -5.42 6.01
C TYR A 191 -9.19 -5.12 5.92
N ALA A 192 -8.48 -4.98 7.05
CA ALA A 192 -7.05 -4.70 7.04
C ALA A 192 -6.27 -5.90 6.47
N PHE A 193 -6.71 -7.12 6.77
CA PHE A 193 -6.15 -8.32 6.15
C PHE A 193 -6.33 -8.32 4.62
N THR A 194 -7.49 -7.91 4.08
CA THR A 194 -7.69 -7.88 2.62
C THR A 194 -6.69 -6.96 1.91
N ARG A 195 -6.31 -5.84 2.54
CA ARG A 195 -5.29 -4.92 2.03
C ARG A 195 -3.89 -5.54 2.10
N LEU A 196 -3.57 -6.19 3.22
CA LEU A 196 -2.31 -6.90 3.39
C LEU A 196 -2.18 -8.02 2.34
N PHE A 197 -3.24 -8.80 2.14
CA PHE A 197 -3.30 -9.88 1.17
C PHE A 197 -2.95 -9.37 -0.24
N LYS A 198 -3.57 -8.28 -0.71
CA LYS A 198 -3.31 -7.73 -2.06
C LYS A 198 -1.86 -7.29 -2.26
N ARG A 199 -1.21 -6.77 -1.22
CA ARG A 199 0.21 -6.42 -1.28
C ARG A 199 1.08 -7.67 -1.37
N LEU A 200 0.82 -8.66 -0.53
CA LEU A 200 1.57 -9.91 -0.51
C LEU A 200 1.37 -10.73 -1.80
N GLU A 201 0.15 -10.76 -2.36
CA GLU A 201 -0.15 -11.40 -3.66
C GLU A 201 0.76 -10.85 -4.76
N TYR A 202 0.91 -9.53 -4.84
CA TYR A 202 1.82 -8.88 -5.79
C TYR A 202 3.30 -9.21 -5.55
N GLU A 203 3.76 -9.21 -4.30
CA GLU A 203 5.14 -9.55 -3.95
C GLU A 203 5.48 -11.02 -4.30
N VAL A 204 4.53 -11.94 -4.10
CA VAL A 204 4.67 -13.34 -4.48
C VAL A 204 4.81 -13.50 -6.00
N ILE A 205 3.94 -12.84 -6.78
CA ILE A 205 3.98 -12.88 -8.25
C ILE A 205 5.35 -12.43 -8.76
N ARG A 206 5.85 -11.30 -8.26
CA ARG A 206 7.18 -10.78 -8.65
C ARG A 206 8.31 -11.73 -8.29
N ALA A 207 8.26 -12.29 -7.08
CA ALA A 207 9.31 -13.18 -6.61
C ALA A 207 9.43 -14.45 -7.47
N PHE A 208 8.31 -15.01 -7.95
CA PHE A 208 8.34 -16.22 -8.78
C PHE A 208 8.67 -15.94 -10.25
N GLN A 209 8.22 -14.82 -10.83
CA GLN A 209 8.61 -14.42 -12.20
C GLN A 209 10.13 -14.26 -12.35
N THR A 210 10.80 -13.67 -11.35
CA THR A 210 12.27 -13.53 -11.38
C THR A 210 13.02 -14.86 -11.35
N VAL A 211 12.40 -15.95 -10.88
CA VAL A 211 13.04 -17.29 -10.84
C VAL A 211 12.99 -17.97 -12.21
N GLU A 212 11.91 -17.77 -12.97
CA GLU A 212 11.77 -18.32 -14.33
C GLU A 212 12.77 -17.68 -15.31
N GLU A 213 12.99 -16.36 -15.20
CA GLU A 213 13.99 -15.64 -16.02
C GLU A 213 15.43 -16.13 -15.77
N ILE A 214 15.74 -16.53 -14.54
CA ILE A 214 17.08 -17.04 -14.16
C ILE A 214 17.30 -18.48 -14.68
N ASN A 215 16.26 -19.30 -14.75
CA ASN A 215 16.37 -20.70 -15.19
C ASN A 215 16.28 -20.88 -16.71
N GLY A 216 15.76 -19.89 -17.45
CA GLY A 216 15.55 -19.97 -18.91
C GLY A 216 16.74 -19.58 -19.80
N THR A 217 17.85 -19.06 -19.25
CA THR A 217 18.91 -18.46 -20.07
C THR A 217 20.16 -19.37 -20.17
N THR A 218 20.28 -20.11 -21.27
CA THR A 218 21.56 -20.70 -21.69
C THR A 218 22.53 -19.59 -22.08
N ALA A 219 23.77 -19.71 -21.63
CA ALA A 219 24.83 -18.72 -21.77
C ALA A 219 24.98 -18.19 -23.22
N SER A 220 24.59 -16.94 -23.44
CA SER A 220 25.10 -16.12 -24.53
C SER A 220 25.15 -14.65 -24.09
N GLU A 221 26.37 -14.12 -24.11
CA GLU A 221 26.83 -12.73 -24.00
C GLU A 221 25.84 -11.67 -23.46
N ILE A 222 26.12 -11.23 -22.23
CA ILE A 222 25.59 -10.00 -21.63
C ILE A 222 26.14 -8.80 -22.42
N PRO A 223 25.31 -7.97 -23.10
CA PRO A 223 25.75 -6.65 -23.53
C PRO A 223 25.79 -5.71 -22.31
N PRO A 224 26.73 -4.77 -22.25
CA PRO A 224 26.84 -3.84 -21.12
C PRO A 224 25.59 -2.94 -21.03
N PRO A 225 25.29 -2.39 -19.84
CA PRO A 225 24.10 -1.58 -19.63
C PRO A 225 24.14 -0.34 -20.54
N PRO A 226 23.01 0.06 -21.16
CA PRO A 226 22.99 1.23 -22.03
C PRO A 226 23.26 2.49 -21.22
N SER A 227 24.49 2.98 -21.35
CA SER A 227 24.94 4.29 -20.89
C SER A 227 24.39 5.37 -21.81
N ARG A 228 23.10 5.71 -21.71
CA ARG A 228 22.54 6.90 -22.38
C ARG A 228 21.34 7.43 -21.63
N LEU A 229 21.52 8.49 -20.84
CA LEU A 229 20.52 9.56 -20.67
C LEU A 229 21.24 10.86 -20.27
N LEU A 230 21.92 11.43 -21.26
CA LEU A 230 22.28 12.84 -21.34
C LEU A 230 21.92 13.28 -22.78
N CYS A 231 20.73 13.85 -23.00
CA CYS A 231 20.52 14.82 -24.09
C CYS A 231 19.16 15.55 -23.93
N GLY A 232 19.12 16.81 -24.39
CA GLY A 232 18.15 17.85 -24.06
C GLY A 232 16.73 17.81 -24.67
N PRO A 233 15.97 18.90 -24.52
CA PRO A 233 14.50 18.91 -24.44
C PRO A 233 13.77 19.03 -25.81
N GLN A 234 14.15 18.28 -26.84
CA GLN A 234 13.53 18.40 -28.17
C GLN A 234 12.88 17.13 -28.73
N GLN A 235 12.93 15.98 -28.04
CA GLN A 235 12.35 14.73 -28.52
C GLN A 235 10.98 14.35 -27.91
N GLU A 236 10.53 15.02 -26.84
CA GLU A 236 9.26 14.67 -26.17
C GLU A 236 7.99 15.18 -26.88
N THR A 237 8.12 16.12 -27.82
CA THR A 237 6.96 16.69 -28.53
C THR A 237 6.44 15.79 -29.65
N HIS A 238 7.31 15.00 -30.30
CA HIS A 238 6.90 14.12 -31.40
C HIS A 238 6.18 12.86 -30.93
N SER A 239 6.59 12.27 -29.80
CA SER A 239 5.97 11.06 -29.25
C SER A 239 4.55 11.31 -28.73
N ASN A 240 4.34 12.46 -28.05
CA ASN A 240 3.02 12.84 -27.55
C ASN A 240 2.03 13.18 -28.68
N ALA A 241 2.50 13.82 -29.76
CA ALA A 241 1.65 14.10 -30.91
C ALA A 241 1.20 12.82 -31.63
N GLU A 242 2.09 11.82 -31.72
CA GLU A 242 1.77 10.52 -32.32
C GLU A 242 0.79 9.69 -31.47
N LEU A 243 0.93 9.75 -30.15
CA LEU A 243 -0.01 9.13 -29.21
C LEU A 243 -1.39 9.79 -29.27
N VAL A 244 -1.46 11.11 -29.33
CA VAL A 244 -2.72 11.86 -29.50
C VAL A 244 -3.37 11.54 -30.85
N ALA A 245 -2.59 11.45 -31.93
CA ALA A 245 -3.11 11.06 -33.24
C ALA A 245 -3.67 9.63 -33.24
N LYS A 246 -3.01 8.67 -32.57
CA LYS A 246 -3.53 7.29 -32.41
C LYS A 246 -4.79 7.24 -31.56
N LEU A 247 -4.89 8.04 -30.49
CA LEU A 247 -6.09 8.18 -29.66
C LEU A 247 -7.26 8.76 -30.45
N THR A 248 -7.06 9.85 -31.18
CA THR A 248 -8.12 10.45 -32.00
C THR A 248 -8.62 9.50 -33.10
N LYS A 249 -7.72 8.70 -33.71
CA LYS A 249 -8.11 7.67 -34.67
C LYS A 249 -8.97 6.57 -34.04
N LYS A 250 -8.61 6.14 -32.83
CA LYS A 250 -9.39 5.15 -32.07
C LYS A 250 -10.75 5.68 -31.60
N ASP A 251 -10.84 6.96 -31.26
CA ASP A 251 -12.10 7.62 -30.88
C ASP A 251 -13.08 7.80 -32.04
N ILE A 252 -12.57 7.91 -33.28
CA ILE A 252 -13.38 7.92 -34.49
C ILE A 252 -13.87 6.49 -34.79
N GLU A 253 -12.97 5.50 -34.74
CA GLU A 253 -13.28 4.09 -34.97
C GLU A 253 -14.33 3.56 -33.97
N LEU A 254 -14.25 3.97 -32.69
CA LEU A 254 -15.27 3.68 -31.67
C LEU A 254 -16.62 4.36 -31.93
N ARG A 255 -16.61 5.57 -32.50
CA ARG A 255 -17.85 6.27 -32.85
C ARG A 255 -18.55 5.60 -34.02
N ASP A 256 -17.80 5.22 -35.05
CA ASP A 256 -18.33 4.54 -36.22
C ASP A 256 -18.88 3.15 -35.86
N LEU A 257 -18.17 2.40 -35.00
CA LEU A 257 -18.67 1.10 -34.49
C LEU A 257 -19.95 1.25 -33.68
N ARG A 258 -20.08 2.30 -32.86
CA ARG A 258 -21.31 2.57 -32.10
C ARG A 258 -22.48 2.92 -33.02
N ALA A 259 -22.25 3.75 -34.04
CA ALA A 259 -23.26 4.07 -35.04
C ALA A 259 -23.69 2.80 -35.81
N HIS A 260 -22.76 1.92 -36.14
CA HIS A 260 -23.07 0.67 -36.83
C HIS A 260 -23.88 -0.31 -35.96
N ILE A 261 -23.60 -0.37 -34.66
CA ILE A 261 -24.42 -1.15 -33.70
C ILE A 261 -25.83 -0.58 -33.63
N GLU A 262 -25.98 0.74 -33.57
CA GLU A 262 -27.29 1.42 -33.52
C GLU A 262 -28.11 1.16 -34.80
N ASP A 263 -27.46 1.19 -35.98
CA ASP A 263 -28.08 0.83 -37.25
C ASP A 263 -28.50 -0.65 -37.30
N LEU A 264 -27.63 -1.56 -36.85
CA LEU A 264 -27.93 -3.00 -36.78
C LEU A 264 -29.07 -3.31 -35.80
N GLU A 265 -29.17 -2.59 -34.68
CA GLU A 265 -30.27 -2.71 -33.74
C GLU A 265 -31.62 -2.28 -34.36
N VAL A 266 -31.60 -1.22 -35.17
CA VAL A 266 -32.77 -0.77 -35.94
C VAL A 266 -33.16 -1.80 -37.00
N GLU A 267 -32.20 -2.33 -37.77
CA GLU A 267 -32.45 -3.38 -38.76
C GLU A 267 -32.99 -4.67 -38.11
N LEU A 268 -32.43 -5.07 -36.96
CA LEU A 268 -32.90 -6.21 -36.19
C LEU A 268 -34.35 -5.99 -35.71
N HIS A 269 -34.68 -4.77 -35.25
CA HIS A 269 -36.02 -4.46 -34.79
C HIS A 269 -37.03 -4.46 -35.94
N GLN A 270 -36.65 -3.93 -37.11
CA GLN A 270 -37.45 -3.97 -38.34
C GLN A 270 -37.64 -5.40 -38.86
N ALA A 271 -36.58 -6.22 -38.86
CA ALA A 271 -36.65 -7.62 -39.27
C ALA A 271 -37.53 -8.45 -38.33
N LYS A 272 -37.45 -8.21 -37.01
CA LYS A 272 -38.35 -8.83 -36.02
C LYS A 272 -39.80 -8.43 -36.25
N GLN A 273 -40.07 -7.16 -36.52
CA GLN A 273 -41.43 -6.70 -36.79
C GLN A 273 -41.98 -7.29 -38.09
N ALA A 274 -41.18 -7.28 -39.16
CA ALA A 274 -41.53 -7.90 -40.44
C ALA A 274 -41.77 -9.41 -40.31
N ALA A 275 -41.00 -10.13 -39.49
CA ALA A 275 -41.21 -11.55 -39.24
C ALA A 275 -42.55 -11.82 -38.52
N VAL A 276 -42.93 -10.97 -37.55
CA VAL A 276 -44.24 -11.05 -36.86
C VAL A 276 -45.39 -10.80 -37.85
N ASP A 277 -45.26 -9.77 -38.69
CA ASP A 277 -46.27 -9.43 -39.69
C ASP A 277 -46.39 -10.52 -40.77
N THR A 278 -45.27 -11.12 -41.19
CA THR A 278 -45.26 -12.20 -42.20
C THR A 278 -45.90 -13.47 -41.65
N VAL A 279 -45.67 -13.82 -40.38
CA VAL A 279 -46.30 -14.97 -39.71
C VAL A 279 -47.80 -14.75 -39.52
N SER A 280 -48.23 -13.54 -39.17
CA SER A 280 -49.64 -13.17 -39.07
C SER A 280 -50.36 -13.23 -40.43
N ILE A 281 -49.73 -12.69 -41.48
CA ILE A 281 -50.30 -12.68 -42.84
C ILE A 281 -50.30 -14.09 -43.44
N GLN A 282 -49.25 -14.91 -43.28
CA GLN A 282 -49.23 -16.29 -43.81
C GLN A 282 -50.23 -17.22 -43.13
N THR A 283 -50.53 -17.00 -41.84
CA THR A 283 -51.54 -17.80 -41.12
C THR A 283 -52.95 -17.40 -41.53
N GLU A 284 -53.25 -16.11 -41.70
CA GLU A 284 -54.54 -15.65 -42.22
C GLU A 284 -54.77 -16.02 -43.70
N CYS A 285 -53.74 -15.91 -44.55
CA CYS A 285 -53.86 -16.24 -45.98
C CYS A 285 -54.08 -17.73 -46.22
N LYS A 286 -53.38 -18.62 -45.49
CA LYS A 286 -53.56 -20.09 -45.65
C LYS A 286 -54.92 -20.58 -45.13
N VAL A 287 -55.47 -19.95 -44.08
CA VAL A 287 -56.83 -20.26 -43.60
C VAL A 287 -57.87 -19.79 -44.61
N ALA A 288 -57.70 -18.59 -45.19
CA ALA A 288 -58.58 -18.07 -46.24
C ALA A 288 -58.53 -18.90 -47.54
N GLU A 289 -57.36 -19.39 -47.95
CA GLU A 289 -57.18 -20.26 -49.12
C GLU A 289 -57.83 -21.64 -48.92
N LEU A 290 -57.69 -22.24 -47.72
CA LEU A 290 -58.32 -23.52 -47.38
C LEU A 290 -59.85 -23.41 -47.35
N VAL A 291 -60.37 -22.32 -46.79
CA VAL A 291 -61.81 -22.06 -46.69
C VAL A 291 -62.41 -21.77 -48.07
N CYS A 292 -61.78 -20.90 -48.89
CA CYS A 292 -62.24 -20.63 -50.26
C CYS A 292 -62.15 -21.87 -51.17
N GLY A 293 -61.07 -22.66 -51.07
CA GLY A 293 -60.92 -23.89 -51.86
C GLY A 293 -61.97 -24.96 -51.53
N THR A 294 -62.39 -25.03 -50.26
CA THR A 294 -63.42 -25.98 -49.82
C THR A 294 -64.83 -25.51 -50.23
N ILE A 295 -65.11 -24.21 -50.14
CA ILE A 295 -66.39 -23.62 -50.56
C ILE A 295 -66.57 -23.71 -52.09
N LEU A 296 -65.52 -23.48 -52.88
CA LEU A 296 -65.56 -23.61 -54.34
C LEU A 296 -65.78 -25.05 -54.80
N ARG A 297 -65.21 -26.05 -54.12
CA ARG A 297 -65.43 -27.48 -54.43
C ARG A 297 -66.84 -27.97 -54.08
N ILE A 298 -67.46 -27.37 -53.07
CA ILE A 298 -68.87 -27.61 -52.72
C ILE A 298 -69.81 -26.93 -53.72
N GLN A 299 -69.51 -25.69 -54.15
CA GLN A 299 -70.33 -24.93 -55.11
C GLN A 299 -70.23 -25.46 -56.56
N ASN A 300 -69.08 -25.99 -56.97
CA ASN A 300 -68.87 -26.57 -58.30
C ASN A 300 -69.31 -28.06 -58.41
N GLY A 301 -69.87 -28.63 -57.35
CA GLY A 301 -70.45 -29.98 -57.38
C GLY A 301 -69.43 -31.14 -57.42
N GLU A 302 -68.14 -30.88 -57.15
CA GLU A 302 -67.11 -31.93 -57.06
C GLU A 302 -67.24 -32.76 -55.76
N VAL A 303 -68.02 -32.29 -54.78
CA VAL A 303 -68.38 -33.06 -53.58
C VAL A 303 -69.82 -33.55 -53.71
N VAL A 304 -69.98 -34.74 -54.28
CA VAL A 304 -71.28 -35.42 -54.39
C VAL A 304 -71.61 -36.07 -53.05
N LEU A 305 -72.54 -35.48 -52.30
CA LEU A 305 -73.29 -36.20 -51.27
C LEU A 305 -74.32 -37.09 -51.96
N LYS A 306 -73.93 -38.31 -52.32
CA LYS A 306 -74.87 -39.40 -52.61
C LYS A 306 -74.56 -40.62 -51.77
N THR A 307 -75.58 -40.99 -51.01
CA THR A 307 -75.72 -42.18 -50.20
C THR A 307 -75.75 -43.44 -51.07
N HIS A 308 -74.82 -44.37 -50.82
CA HIS A 308 -74.96 -45.85 -50.82
C HIS A 308 -73.69 -46.57 -51.32
N GLY A 309 -73.21 -47.53 -50.53
CA GLY A 309 -72.57 -48.76 -51.00
C GLY A 309 -71.03 -48.83 -50.99
N ASN A 310 -70.46 -49.30 -49.88
CA ASN A 310 -69.26 -50.16 -49.72
C ASN A 310 -67.98 -50.02 -50.59
N PHE A 311 -67.75 -48.92 -51.31
CA PHE A 311 -66.47 -48.65 -51.99
C PHE A 311 -65.70 -47.43 -51.45
N GLY A 312 -66.24 -46.72 -50.44
CA GLY A 312 -65.68 -45.46 -49.94
C GLY A 312 -64.62 -45.57 -48.83
N ASP A 313 -64.48 -46.71 -48.17
CA ASP A 313 -63.59 -46.83 -47.00
C ASP A 313 -62.09 -46.88 -47.36
N VAL A 314 -61.75 -47.40 -48.54
CA VAL A 314 -60.35 -47.56 -48.97
C VAL A 314 -59.76 -46.23 -49.45
N GLU A 315 -60.54 -45.43 -50.20
CA GLU A 315 -60.12 -44.09 -50.63
C GLU A 315 -60.12 -43.09 -49.48
N ASN A 316 -61.11 -43.13 -48.57
CA ASN A 316 -61.08 -42.28 -47.37
C ASN A 316 -59.89 -42.62 -46.44
N LYS A 317 -59.56 -43.90 -46.24
CA LYS A 317 -58.36 -44.28 -45.46
C LYS A 317 -57.07 -43.83 -46.12
N LYS A 318 -56.96 -43.90 -47.46
CA LYS A 318 -55.80 -43.39 -48.18
C LYS A 318 -55.67 -41.87 -48.04
N LEU A 319 -56.78 -41.14 -48.12
CA LEU A 319 -56.79 -39.69 -47.95
C LEU A 319 -56.42 -39.29 -46.50
N GLN A 320 -57.00 -39.96 -45.49
CA GLN A 320 -56.66 -39.75 -44.08
C GLN A 320 -55.18 -40.03 -43.78
N ASN A 321 -54.62 -41.12 -44.34
CA ASN A 321 -53.20 -41.43 -44.17
C ASN A 321 -52.30 -40.41 -44.88
N ALA A 322 -52.69 -39.90 -46.06
CA ALA A 322 -51.94 -38.88 -46.77
C ALA A 322 -51.94 -37.54 -46.03
N VAL A 323 -53.08 -37.16 -45.43
CA VAL A 323 -53.20 -35.95 -44.59
C VAL A 323 -52.36 -36.09 -43.32
N ALA A 324 -52.44 -37.23 -42.61
CA ALA A 324 -51.64 -37.48 -41.41
C ALA A 324 -50.12 -37.44 -41.71
N LEU A 325 -49.71 -37.98 -42.86
CA LEU A 325 -48.30 -37.94 -43.29
C LEU A 325 -47.85 -36.51 -43.63
N ALA A 326 -48.71 -35.71 -44.25
CA ALA A 326 -48.44 -34.30 -44.55
C ALA A 326 -48.33 -33.45 -43.27
N GLU A 327 -49.24 -33.63 -42.31
CA GLU A 327 -49.18 -32.98 -41.00
C GLU A 327 -47.91 -33.33 -40.23
N GLN A 328 -47.51 -34.60 -40.25
CA GLN A 328 -46.29 -35.05 -39.58
C GLN A 328 -45.04 -34.45 -40.23
N ARG A 329 -45.00 -34.34 -41.57
CA ARG A 329 -43.90 -33.67 -42.29
C ARG A 329 -43.80 -32.19 -41.95
N ILE A 330 -44.95 -31.50 -41.88
CA ILE A 330 -45.00 -30.08 -41.50
C ILE A 330 -44.49 -29.90 -40.07
N ARG A 331 -44.95 -30.72 -39.10
CA ARG A 331 -44.46 -30.67 -37.71
C ARG A 331 -42.95 -30.90 -37.60
N VAL A 332 -42.41 -31.89 -38.29
CA VAL A 332 -40.96 -32.17 -38.28
C VAL A 332 -40.18 -31.01 -38.90
N SER A 333 -40.66 -30.42 -40.00
CA SER A 333 -40.01 -29.27 -40.62
C SER A 333 -40.03 -28.02 -39.72
N PHE A 334 -41.11 -27.81 -38.97
CA PHE A 334 -41.25 -26.68 -38.04
C PHE A 334 -40.38 -26.85 -36.79
N LEU A 335 -40.31 -28.07 -36.23
CA LEU A 335 -39.42 -28.38 -35.12
C LEU A 335 -37.95 -28.19 -35.47
N ARG A 336 -37.54 -28.62 -36.67
CA ARG A 336 -36.16 -28.43 -37.14
C ARG A 336 -35.80 -26.95 -37.25
N MET A 337 -36.73 -26.13 -37.72
CA MET A 337 -36.54 -24.68 -37.86
C MET A 337 -36.40 -23.99 -36.49
N LEU A 338 -37.21 -24.41 -35.50
CA LEU A 338 -37.10 -23.91 -34.12
C LEU A 338 -35.78 -24.32 -33.46
N GLU A 339 -35.32 -25.55 -33.70
CA GLU A 339 -34.06 -26.06 -33.16
C GLU A 339 -32.84 -25.33 -33.77
N GLU A 340 -32.90 -25.01 -35.06
CA GLU A 340 -31.91 -24.14 -35.73
C GLU A 340 -31.88 -22.73 -35.12
N GLN A 341 -33.04 -22.10 -34.89
CA GLN A 341 -33.10 -20.79 -34.25
C GLN A 341 -32.62 -20.81 -32.80
N LEU A 342 -32.95 -21.86 -32.04
CA LEU A 342 -32.48 -22.01 -30.67
C LEU A 342 -30.95 -22.13 -30.62
N ASN A 343 -30.36 -22.94 -31.51
CA ASN A 343 -28.91 -23.10 -31.62
C ASN A 343 -28.18 -21.83 -32.08
N GLN A 344 -28.81 -21.02 -32.92
CA GLN A 344 -28.25 -19.74 -33.33
C GLN A 344 -28.25 -18.74 -32.17
N SER A 345 -29.38 -18.66 -31.44
CA SER A 345 -29.51 -17.76 -30.29
C SER A 345 -28.59 -18.15 -29.13
N THR A 346 -28.35 -19.44 -28.89
CA THR A 346 -27.38 -19.88 -27.86
C THR A 346 -25.95 -19.50 -28.23
N LYS A 347 -25.55 -19.62 -29.50
CA LYS A 347 -24.22 -19.18 -29.97
C LYS A 347 -24.02 -17.67 -29.84
N GLU A 348 -25.02 -16.88 -30.21
CA GLU A 348 -24.96 -15.42 -30.05
C GLU A 348 -24.82 -15.02 -28.57
N LYS A 349 -25.55 -15.70 -27.67
CA LYS A 349 -25.44 -15.48 -26.23
C LYS A 349 -24.05 -15.79 -25.68
N GLU A 350 -23.40 -16.86 -26.15
CA GLU A 350 -22.04 -17.21 -25.76
C GLU A 350 -21.01 -16.20 -26.28
N SER A 351 -21.17 -15.71 -27.53
CA SER A 351 -20.31 -14.67 -28.11
C SER A 351 -20.39 -13.37 -27.31
N ILE A 352 -21.60 -12.89 -27.02
CA ILE A 352 -21.83 -11.66 -26.25
C ILE A 352 -21.24 -11.77 -24.85
N LYS A 353 -21.32 -12.96 -24.23
CA LYS A 353 -20.72 -13.19 -22.90
C LYS A 353 -19.19 -13.10 -22.94
N SER A 354 -18.56 -13.68 -23.97
CA SER A 354 -17.11 -13.57 -24.18
C SER A 354 -16.68 -12.12 -24.40
N GLU A 355 -17.42 -11.36 -25.21
CA GLU A 355 -17.14 -9.94 -25.46
C GLU A 355 -17.31 -9.09 -24.19
N GLN A 356 -18.29 -9.42 -23.34
CA GLN A 356 -18.50 -8.76 -22.05
C GLN A 356 -17.33 -9.00 -21.08
N ASP A 357 -16.80 -10.22 -21.04
CA ASP A 357 -15.65 -10.59 -20.22
C ASP A 357 -14.37 -9.85 -20.69
N ASP A 358 -14.14 -9.77 -22.00
CA ASP A 358 -13.02 -9.00 -22.58
C ASP A 358 -13.12 -7.49 -22.27
N LEU A 359 -14.34 -6.94 -22.31
CA LEU A 359 -14.59 -5.53 -21.99
C LEU A 359 -14.31 -5.22 -20.52
N LEU A 360 -14.60 -6.14 -19.60
CA LEU A 360 -14.31 -6.01 -18.18
C LEU A 360 -12.80 -6.01 -17.91
N VAL A 361 -12.03 -6.82 -18.63
CA VAL A 361 -10.56 -6.82 -18.55
C VAL A 361 -9.99 -5.47 -19.02
N LEU A 362 -10.50 -4.93 -20.12
CA LEU A 362 -10.12 -3.62 -20.65
C LEU A 362 -10.48 -2.46 -19.70
N LEU A 363 -11.66 -2.52 -19.07
CA LEU A 363 -12.08 -1.54 -18.06
C LEU A 363 -11.20 -1.60 -16.81
N HIS A 364 -10.81 -2.80 -16.36
CA HIS A 364 -9.90 -2.94 -15.24
C HIS A 364 -8.52 -2.36 -15.53
N ASP A 365 -7.95 -2.61 -16.72
CA ASP A 365 -6.66 -2.03 -17.13
C ASP A 365 -6.73 -0.49 -17.25
N GLN A 366 -7.86 0.05 -17.71
CA GLN A 366 -8.14 1.49 -17.74
C GLN A 366 -8.22 2.09 -16.33
N ASP A 367 -8.92 1.44 -15.39
CA ASP A 367 -9.02 1.91 -14.00
C ASP A 367 -7.67 1.89 -13.29
N VAL A 368 -6.85 0.86 -13.52
CA VAL A 368 -5.47 0.79 -13.00
C VAL A 368 -4.62 1.94 -13.55
N LYS A 369 -4.75 2.27 -14.84
CA LYS A 369 -4.05 3.42 -15.46
C LYS A 369 -4.53 4.75 -14.91
N LEU A 370 -5.84 4.93 -14.74
CA LEU A 370 -6.44 6.12 -14.13
C LEU A 370 -6.00 6.30 -12.68
N GLN A 371 -5.89 5.21 -11.92
CA GLN A 371 -5.42 5.24 -10.54
C GLN A 371 -3.94 5.64 -10.47
N ARG A 372 -3.08 5.08 -11.33
CA ARG A 372 -1.67 5.52 -11.46
C ARG A 372 -1.54 6.99 -11.87
N LEU A 373 -2.37 7.45 -12.80
CA LEU A 373 -2.39 8.87 -13.22
C LEU A 373 -2.87 9.78 -12.09
N ARG A 374 -3.88 9.38 -11.32
CA ARG A 374 -4.32 10.12 -10.13
C ARG A 374 -3.22 10.20 -9.08
N GLU A 375 -2.57 9.09 -8.77
CA GLU A 375 -1.44 9.05 -7.84
C GLU A 375 -0.30 9.96 -8.32
N LEU A 376 0.03 9.92 -9.62
CA LEU A 376 1.04 10.79 -10.21
C LEU A 376 0.66 12.28 -10.16
N VAL A 377 -0.60 12.61 -10.42
CA VAL A 377 -1.11 13.99 -10.36
C VAL A 377 -1.20 14.49 -8.91
N GLU A 378 -1.57 13.65 -7.96
CA GLU A 378 -1.60 13.99 -6.54
C GLU A 378 -0.18 14.20 -5.99
N GLN A 379 0.77 13.37 -6.44
CA GLN A 379 2.20 13.56 -6.22
C GLN A 379 2.70 14.84 -6.92
N LEU A 380 2.41 15.12 -8.17
CA LEU A 380 2.94 16.33 -8.83
C LEU A 380 2.30 17.63 -8.32
N GLY A 381 0.98 17.62 -8.10
CA GLY A 381 0.19 18.79 -7.68
C GLY A 381 0.43 19.20 -6.23
N GLY A 382 0.49 18.25 -5.29
CA GLY A 382 0.87 18.51 -3.90
C GLY A 382 2.33 18.97 -3.77
N HIS A 383 3.20 18.51 -4.67
CA HIS A 383 4.64 18.78 -4.61
C HIS A 383 5.03 20.15 -5.16
N LEU A 384 4.42 20.67 -6.24
CA LEU A 384 4.77 22.00 -6.78
C LEU A 384 4.50 23.14 -5.78
N ALA A 385 3.37 23.09 -5.08
CA ALA A 385 2.99 24.11 -4.09
C ALA A 385 3.79 24.02 -2.78
N ARG A 386 4.35 22.85 -2.46
CA ARG A 386 5.13 22.57 -1.25
C ARG A 386 6.59 23.00 -1.38
N CYS A 387 7.19 22.67 -2.53
CA CYS A 387 8.61 22.92 -2.82
C CYS A 387 8.96 24.42 -2.88
N SER A 388 8.02 25.25 -3.33
CA SER A 388 8.20 26.71 -3.38
C SER A 388 8.18 27.37 -1.99
N TYR A 389 7.38 26.85 -1.05
CA TYR A 389 7.25 27.41 0.31
C TYR A 389 8.55 27.23 1.11
N LEU A 390 8.99 26.00 1.33
CA LEU A 390 10.18 25.71 2.16
C LEU A 390 11.43 26.39 1.59
N ARG A 391 11.63 26.29 0.26
CA ARG A 391 12.75 26.96 -0.42
C ARG A 391 12.75 28.46 -0.18
N ARG A 392 11.59 29.13 -0.31
CA ARG A 392 11.47 30.59 -0.15
C ARG A 392 11.80 31.05 1.26
N TYR A 393 11.26 30.38 2.28
CA TYR A 393 11.50 30.75 3.68
C TYR A 393 12.92 30.40 4.13
N PHE A 394 13.45 29.25 3.71
CA PHE A 394 14.85 28.91 3.96
C PHE A 394 15.81 29.94 3.37
N GLN A 395 15.59 30.36 2.12
CA GLN A 395 16.38 31.42 1.48
C GLN A 395 16.24 32.78 2.19
N ARG A 396 15.09 33.05 2.81
CA ARG A 396 14.90 34.27 3.60
C ARG A 396 15.67 34.20 4.92
N VAL A 397 15.56 33.10 5.66
CA VAL A 397 16.31 32.87 6.89
C VAL A 397 17.81 32.96 6.62
N ARG A 398 18.32 32.26 5.61
CA ARG A 398 19.74 32.33 5.25
C ARG A 398 20.24 33.73 4.95
N ARG A 399 19.46 34.54 4.22
CA ARG A 399 19.83 35.95 3.94
C ARG A 399 19.80 36.83 5.16
N LEU A 400 18.95 36.52 6.14
CA LEU A 400 18.82 37.30 7.37
C LEU A 400 19.87 36.91 8.42
N THR A 401 20.30 35.64 8.43
CA THR A 401 21.18 35.11 9.48
C THR A 401 22.61 34.88 9.04
N GLU A 402 22.88 34.83 7.72
CA GLU A 402 24.20 34.60 7.13
C GLU A 402 24.99 33.46 7.81
N PRO A 403 24.46 32.23 7.86
CA PRO A 403 25.02 31.18 8.70
C PRO A 403 26.35 30.64 8.14
N ASP A 404 27.29 30.33 9.04
CA ASP A 404 28.58 29.69 8.70
C ASP A 404 28.45 28.20 8.34
N ALA A 405 27.37 27.55 8.79
CA ALA A 405 27.09 26.14 8.57
C ALA A 405 25.58 25.85 8.64
N ILE A 406 25.14 24.80 7.96
CA ILE A 406 23.74 24.37 7.95
C ILE A 406 23.64 22.95 8.50
N LEU A 407 22.80 22.75 9.52
CA LEU A 407 22.56 21.45 10.15
C LEU A 407 21.23 20.86 9.66
N ILE A 408 21.25 19.57 9.29
CA ILE A 408 20.10 18.82 8.79
C ILE A 408 20.05 17.49 9.56
N LEU A 409 19.02 17.33 10.40
CA LEU A 409 18.98 16.31 11.47
C LEU A 409 18.03 15.12 11.20
N GLY A 410 17.96 14.68 9.95
CA GLY A 410 17.17 13.51 9.54
C GLY A 410 15.75 13.82 9.09
N ASP A 411 15.00 12.75 8.79
CA ASP A 411 13.65 12.75 8.21
C ASP A 411 13.56 13.53 6.91
N LEU A 412 14.50 13.19 6.03
CA LEU A 412 14.72 13.90 4.78
C LEU A 412 13.85 13.37 3.66
N VAL A 413 13.53 12.08 3.70
CA VAL A 413 12.70 11.41 2.69
C VAL A 413 11.34 11.08 3.29
N GLU A 414 10.30 11.74 2.79
CA GLU A 414 8.91 11.34 3.03
C GLU A 414 8.53 10.27 2.00
N GLY A 415 8.34 9.03 2.44
CA GLY A 415 7.90 7.93 1.60
C GLY A 415 7.81 6.63 2.40
N GLU A 416 6.94 5.73 1.97
CA GLU A 416 6.84 4.38 2.54
C GLU A 416 8.21 3.69 2.52
N VAL A 417 8.44 2.80 3.50
CA VAL A 417 9.66 2.02 3.74
C VAL A 417 10.23 1.35 2.46
N ASP A 418 9.38 1.13 1.45
CA ASP A 418 9.67 0.44 0.18
C ASP A 418 9.72 1.36 -1.06
N ALA A 419 9.87 2.68 -0.89
CA ALA A 419 10.00 3.58 -2.05
C ALA A 419 11.18 3.14 -2.94
N LEU A 420 10.87 2.77 -4.20
CA LEU A 420 11.83 2.40 -5.26
C LEU A 420 13.02 3.38 -5.25
N ASP A 421 14.25 2.91 -5.43
CA ASP A 421 15.48 3.73 -5.34
C ASP A 421 15.39 5.09 -6.07
N ILE A 422 14.70 5.11 -7.21
CA ILE A 422 14.44 6.29 -8.02
C ILE A 422 13.69 7.39 -7.23
N ALA A 423 12.68 7.02 -6.45
CA ALA A 423 11.91 7.96 -5.62
C ALA A 423 12.76 8.55 -4.48
N PHE A 424 13.63 7.73 -3.87
CA PHE A 424 14.60 8.19 -2.89
C PHE A 424 15.56 9.22 -3.51
N TYR A 425 16.23 8.88 -4.62
CA TYR A 425 17.19 9.79 -5.25
C TYR A 425 16.53 11.09 -5.74
N HIS A 426 15.31 11.05 -6.26
CA HIS A 426 14.56 12.25 -6.58
C HIS A 426 14.20 13.10 -5.33
N ALA A 427 13.85 12.47 -4.20
CA ALA A 427 13.64 13.19 -2.95
C ALA A 427 14.92 13.90 -2.48
N ILE A 428 16.05 13.19 -2.53
CA ILE A 428 17.38 13.73 -2.20
C ILE A 428 17.75 14.89 -3.13
N GLU A 429 17.55 14.73 -4.44
CA GLU A 429 17.91 15.75 -5.42
C GLU A 429 17.09 17.03 -5.20
N ARG A 430 15.79 16.89 -4.90
CA ARG A 430 14.94 18.01 -4.48
C ARG A 430 15.44 18.68 -3.20
N LEU A 431 15.79 17.89 -2.19
CA LEU A 431 16.34 18.42 -0.95
C LEU A 431 17.63 19.19 -1.21
N LYS A 432 18.52 18.65 -2.04
CA LYS A 432 19.72 19.33 -2.49
C LYS A 432 19.35 20.63 -3.22
N GLN A 433 18.36 20.64 -4.10
CA GLN A 433 17.87 21.85 -4.77
C GLN A 433 17.39 22.93 -3.81
N PHE A 434 16.74 22.56 -2.70
CA PHE A 434 16.20 23.52 -1.75
C PHE A 434 17.24 24.04 -0.75
N PHE A 435 18.03 23.12 -0.20
CA PHE A 435 18.88 23.41 0.94
C PHE A 435 20.36 23.53 0.58
N ILE A 436 20.88 22.79 -0.42
CA ILE A 436 22.33 22.54 -0.59
C ILE A 436 22.96 23.17 -1.84
N SER A 437 22.36 22.93 -3.01
CA SER A 437 22.96 22.92 -4.36
C SER A 437 23.36 24.26 -4.99
N SER A 438 23.59 25.31 -4.20
CA SER A 438 23.92 26.62 -4.79
C SER A 438 25.03 27.40 -4.10
N HIS A 439 25.70 26.85 -3.07
CA HIS A 439 26.55 27.67 -2.20
C HIS A 439 27.73 26.92 -1.56
N ALA A 440 28.83 27.63 -1.32
CA ALA A 440 30.07 27.15 -0.70
C ALA A 440 30.01 26.95 0.83
N LEU A 441 28.80 26.84 1.42
CA LEU A 441 28.64 26.66 2.87
C LEU A 441 28.81 25.18 3.26
N PRO A 442 29.46 24.88 4.41
CA PRO A 442 29.41 23.57 5.04
C PRO A 442 27.99 23.13 5.41
N TYR A 443 27.66 21.87 5.13
CA TYR A 443 26.43 21.22 5.59
C TYR A 443 26.75 20.05 6.50
N PHE A 444 25.95 19.80 7.53
CA PHE A 444 26.06 18.61 8.36
C PHE A 444 24.74 17.87 8.29
N VAL A 445 24.77 16.74 7.60
CA VAL A 445 23.59 15.91 7.37
C VAL A 445 23.77 14.62 8.16
N ILE A 446 22.75 14.27 8.93
CA ILE A 446 22.59 12.97 9.58
C ILE A 446 21.26 12.37 9.14
N PRO A 447 21.16 11.03 9.03
CA PRO A 447 19.91 10.38 8.70
C PRO A 447 18.98 10.31 9.91
N GLY A 448 17.67 10.38 9.66
CA GLY A 448 16.61 10.06 10.60
C GLY A 448 16.19 8.60 10.50
N ASP A 449 15.24 8.20 11.33
CA ASP A 449 14.66 6.85 11.29
C ASP A 449 13.92 6.60 9.96
N ASN A 450 13.24 7.60 9.40
CA ASN A 450 12.60 7.47 8.08
C ASN A 450 13.62 7.31 6.93
N ASP A 451 14.86 7.76 7.11
CA ASP A 451 15.87 7.71 6.04
C ASP A 451 16.57 6.35 5.97
N VAL A 452 16.96 5.80 7.13
CA VAL A 452 17.81 4.60 7.20
C VAL A 452 17.19 3.45 7.99
N GLY A 453 15.97 3.62 8.50
CA GLY A 453 15.35 2.76 9.51
C GLY A 453 15.86 3.12 10.91
N GLY A 454 15.46 2.33 11.90
CA GLY A 454 15.79 2.40 13.32
C GLY A 454 14.62 2.76 14.24
N ASP A 455 13.40 2.83 13.70
CA ASP A 455 12.18 2.69 14.49
C ASP A 455 11.93 1.20 14.81
N TRP A 456 11.10 0.91 15.82
CA TRP A 456 10.88 -0.45 16.33
C TRP A 456 10.35 -1.41 15.26
N ASN A 457 9.56 -0.90 14.31
CA ASN A 457 8.95 -1.66 13.22
C ASN A 457 9.72 -1.57 11.88
N ASP A 458 10.79 -0.78 11.82
CA ASP A 458 11.57 -0.54 10.61
C ASP A 458 13.05 -0.54 10.99
N PRO A 459 13.69 -1.71 11.20
CA PRO A 459 15.06 -1.76 11.71
C PRO A 459 16.03 -1.13 10.70
N MET A 460 17.09 -0.52 11.24
CA MET A 460 18.12 0.09 10.41
C MET A 460 18.72 -0.94 9.43
N SER A 461 18.72 -0.64 8.14
CA SER A 461 19.26 -1.53 7.10
C SER A 461 20.59 -1.03 6.53
N THR A 462 21.52 -1.94 6.27
CA THR A 462 22.83 -1.61 5.68
C THR A 462 22.67 -0.94 4.32
N GLU A 463 21.73 -1.44 3.51
CA GLU A 463 21.41 -0.90 2.18
C GLU A 463 20.95 0.56 2.23
N ARG A 464 19.99 0.90 3.10
CA ARG A 464 19.52 2.29 3.24
C ARG A 464 20.61 3.19 3.79
N CYS A 465 21.42 2.69 4.73
CA CYS A 465 22.60 3.39 5.22
C CYS A 465 23.59 3.70 4.09
N GLU A 466 23.91 2.73 3.24
CA GLU A 466 24.83 2.90 2.11
C GLU A 466 24.26 3.83 1.02
N ARG A 467 22.97 3.72 0.74
CA ARG A 467 22.25 4.62 -0.19
C ARG A 467 22.27 6.07 0.30
N PHE A 468 21.99 6.29 1.58
CA PHE A 468 22.10 7.62 2.21
C PHE A 468 23.53 8.14 2.19
N LYS A 469 24.51 7.29 2.49
CA LYS A 469 25.94 7.63 2.45
C LYS A 469 26.40 8.06 1.05
N SER A 470 25.97 7.35 0.02
CA SER A 470 26.24 7.70 -1.38
C SER A 470 25.65 9.05 -1.76
N ALA A 471 24.44 9.35 -1.26
CA ALA A 471 23.74 10.60 -1.54
C ALA A 471 24.44 11.86 -0.98
N PHE A 472 25.13 11.81 0.16
CA PHE A 472 25.62 13.00 0.88
C PHE A 472 27.15 13.08 1.08
N GLY A 473 27.92 12.16 0.48
CA GLY A 473 29.28 11.77 0.91
C GLY A 473 30.43 12.79 0.97
N HIS A 474 30.25 14.08 0.64
CA HIS A 474 31.33 15.07 0.79
C HIS A 474 30.80 16.41 1.31
N LEU A 475 30.74 16.53 2.63
CA LEU A 475 30.38 17.78 3.29
C LEU A 475 31.50 18.26 4.21
N SER A 476 31.93 19.51 4.03
CA SER A 476 33.09 20.11 4.66
C SER A 476 32.94 20.28 6.18
N ILE A 477 34.05 20.16 6.91
CA ILE A 477 34.12 20.41 8.37
C ILE A 477 34.58 21.87 8.57
N PRO A 478 34.01 22.64 9.52
CA PRO A 478 34.39 24.02 9.76
C PRO A 478 35.68 24.09 10.58
N LYS A 479 36.44 25.18 10.47
CA LYS A 479 37.65 25.38 11.28
C LYS A 479 37.23 25.83 12.70
N ARG A 480 37.64 25.09 13.75
CA ARG A 480 37.39 25.31 15.22
C ARG A 480 36.11 24.74 15.83
N LEU A 481 35.19 24.22 15.02
CA LEU A 481 34.02 23.50 15.50
C LEU A 481 34.13 22.05 15.07
N LYS A 482 34.09 21.14 16.04
CA LYS A 482 34.16 19.72 15.76
C LYS A 482 32.76 19.13 15.83
N PHE A 483 32.27 18.65 14.70
CA PHE A 483 30.96 17.99 14.62
C PHE A 483 31.15 16.47 14.64
N VAL A 484 30.49 15.81 15.59
CA VAL A 484 30.42 14.35 15.68
C VAL A 484 28.99 13.93 15.42
N ARG A 485 28.78 13.10 14.39
CA ARG A 485 27.47 12.67 13.92
C ARG A 485 27.13 11.33 14.55
N LEU A 486 25.94 11.25 15.14
CA LEU A 486 25.51 10.08 15.89
C LEU A 486 24.16 9.62 15.33
N TYR A 487 24.01 8.30 15.25
CA TYR A 487 22.72 7.67 15.07
C TYR A 487 22.36 6.96 16.38
N GLY A 488 21.47 7.57 17.16
CA GLY A 488 21.28 7.21 18.55
C GLY A 488 22.59 7.36 19.33
N TYR A 489 23.05 6.27 19.93
CA TYR A 489 24.32 6.21 20.67
C TYR A 489 25.52 5.80 19.80
N VAL A 490 25.33 5.54 18.51
CA VAL A 490 26.37 4.97 17.65
C VAL A 490 26.99 6.03 16.74
N PRO A 491 28.34 6.12 16.66
CA PRO A 491 29.04 6.92 15.66
C PRO A 491 28.56 6.66 14.22
N TRP A 492 28.20 7.71 13.46
CA TRP A 492 27.91 7.59 12.03
C TRP A 492 29.20 7.59 11.20
N PRO A 493 29.59 6.45 10.59
CA PRO A 493 30.99 6.17 10.23
C PRO A 493 31.56 6.98 9.05
N GLN A 494 30.73 7.59 8.20
CA GLN A 494 31.23 8.25 6.98
C GLN A 494 31.83 9.65 7.25
N HIS A 495 31.53 10.26 8.40
CA HIS A 495 31.87 11.66 8.68
C HIS A 495 32.19 11.95 10.16
N ASN A 496 32.51 10.90 10.92
CA ASN A 496 32.91 11.05 12.31
C ASN A 496 34.42 11.21 12.42
N ASP A 497 34.81 12.43 12.76
CA ASP A 497 36.14 12.67 13.27
C ASP A 497 36.17 12.32 14.78
N LEU A 498 36.72 11.14 15.07
CA LEU A 498 36.93 10.65 16.44
C LEU A 498 38.32 11.00 16.99
N SER A 499 39.08 11.87 16.31
CA SER A 499 40.34 12.37 16.88
C SER A 499 40.09 13.20 18.14
N PRO A 500 41.06 13.32 19.07
CA PRO A 500 40.96 14.24 20.19
C PRO A 500 40.77 15.68 19.68
N ALA A 501 39.87 16.45 20.30
CA ALA A 501 39.73 17.87 20.01
C ALA A 501 40.79 18.68 20.79
N ASP A 502 41.25 19.79 20.23
CA ASP A 502 42.08 20.74 20.98
C ASP A 502 41.26 21.37 22.11
N ASP A 503 41.91 21.73 23.22
CA ASP A 503 41.21 22.35 24.36
C ASP A 503 40.51 23.68 24.00
N SER A 504 40.87 24.32 22.89
CA SER A 504 40.19 25.51 22.35
C SER A 504 38.94 25.21 21.54
N ASP A 505 38.79 23.98 21.02
CA ASP A 505 37.68 23.61 20.15
C ASP A 505 36.39 23.42 20.94
N VAL A 506 35.27 23.65 20.25
CA VAL A 506 33.94 23.30 20.76
C VAL A 506 33.47 22.05 20.02
N VAL A 507 33.27 20.98 20.77
CA VAL A 507 32.79 19.70 20.26
C VAL A 507 31.27 19.66 20.36
N ILE A 508 30.62 19.49 19.21
CA ILE A 508 29.16 19.47 19.04
C ILE A 508 28.76 18.10 18.54
N PHE A 509 27.88 17.44 19.28
CA PHE A 509 27.27 16.19 18.88
C PHE A 509 25.97 16.49 18.12
N LEU A 510 25.83 15.88 16.95
CA LEU A 510 24.62 15.93 16.14
C LEU A 510 24.01 14.55 16.15
N SER A 511 22.78 14.40 16.63
CA SER A 511 22.07 13.13 16.62
C SER A 511 20.66 13.31 16.09
N HIS A 512 20.07 12.25 15.52
CA HIS A 512 18.65 12.31 15.21
C HIS A 512 17.87 12.15 16.53
N HIS A 513 18.07 11.02 17.21
CA HIS A 513 17.50 10.72 18.52
C HIS A 513 18.16 11.53 19.66
N PRO A 514 17.40 11.94 20.69
CA PRO A 514 17.96 12.51 21.90
C PRO A 514 18.83 11.49 22.65
N ILE A 515 19.96 11.93 23.21
CA ILE A 515 20.87 11.07 24.01
C ILE A 515 20.61 11.24 25.50
N ILE A 516 20.28 12.46 25.93
CA ILE A 516 19.79 12.73 27.28
C ILE A 516 18.27 12.69 27.21
N THR A 517 17.67 11.83 28.03
CA THR A 517 16.22 11.65 28.13
C THR A 517 15.76 11.96 29.56
N PRO A 518 14.44 12.08 29.81
CA PRO A 518 13.92 12.19 31.19
C PRO A 518 14.33 11.04 32.11
N TYR A 519 14.75 9.90 31.55
CA TYR A 519 15.17 8.70 32.28
C TYR A 519 16.67 8.64 32.56
N GLY A 520 17.43 9.64 32.12
CA GLY A 520 18.86 9.72 32.31
C GLY A 520 19.64 9.84 31.00
N ALA A 521 20.97 9.95 31.13
CA ALA A 521 21.89 10.00 30.01
C ALA A 521 22.71 8.70 29.88
N GLY A 522 22.70 8.10 28.70
CA GLY A 522 23.58 6.99 28.35
C GLY A 522 24.64 7.45 27.36
N PHE A 523 25.89 7.59 27.76
CA PHE A 523 26.97 7.86 26.80
C PHE A 523 27.83 6.60 26.57
N PRO A 524 28.09 6.22 25.32
CA PRO A 524 29.08 5.19 25.01
C PRO A 524 30.48 5.63 25.44
N GLU A 525 31.24 4.72 26.07
CA GLU A 525 32.65 4.94 26.41
C GLU A 525 33.50 5.37 25.21
N THR A 526 33.11 4.91 24.02
CA THR A 526 33.78 5.23 22.75
C THR A 526 33.68 6.70 22.33
N ILE A 527 32.77 7.51 22.90
CA ILE A 527 32.61 8.92 22.52
C ILE A 527 32.72 9.90 23.69
N ILE A 528 32.68 9.42 24.94
CA ILE A 528 32.81 10.28 26.12
C ILE A 528 34.14 11.05 26.12
N HIS A 529 35.22 10.43 25.64
CA HIS A 529 36.55 11.04 25.60
C HIS A 529 36.65 12.27 24.67
N LEU A 530 35.67 12.46 23.77
CA LEU A 530 35.60 13.60 22.85
C LEU A 530 35.13 14.89 23.53
N LYS A 531 34.76 14.83 24.82
CA LYS A 531 34.51 16.04 25.61
C LYS A 531 33.44 16.98 25.00
N PRO A 532 32.25 16.47 24.61
CA PRO A 532 31.20 17.30 24.03
C PRO A 532 30.74 18.42 24.98
N ALA A 533 30.46 19.58 24.40
CA ALA A 533 29.89 20.73 25.09
C ALA A 533 28.40 20.93 24.76
N VAL A 534 27.98 20.54 23.56
CA VAL A 534 26.61 20.70 23.06
C VAL A 534 26.16 19.45 22.31
N LEU A 535 24.91 19.07 22.50
CA LEU A 535 24.22 18.07 21.70
C LEU A 535 23.01 18.69 21.02
N ILE A 536 22.77 18.36 19.75
CA ILE A 536 21.64 18.86 18.98
C ILE A 536 20.90 17.67 18.37
N SER A 537 19.60 17.55 18.66
CA SER A 537 18.74 16.43 18.25
C SER A 537 17.48 16.86 17.50
N GLY A 538 17.00 16.00 16.59
CA GLY A 538 15.90 16.30 15.65
C GLY A 538 14.63 15.45 15.75
N HIS A 539 14.68 14.28 16.40
CA HIS A 539 13.61 13.28 16.42
C HIS A 539 12.30 13.78 17.05
N ASP A 540 12.38 14.56 18.13
CA ASP A 540 11.19 15.00 18.86
C ASP A 540 10.35 16.05 18.11
N HIS A 541 10.90 16.64 17.03
CA HIS A 541 10.28 17.72 16.24
C HIS A 541 9.82 18.97 17.01
N VAL A 542 10.26 19.14 18.25
CA VAL A 542 9.90 20.24 19.15
C VAL A 542 11.17 20.95 19.62
N ALA A 543 11.09 22.26 19.75
CA ALA A 543 12.16 23.06 20.32
C ALA A 543 12.22 22.90 21.84
N TYR A 544 13.39 22.53 22.37
CA TYR A 544 13.64 22.52 23.81
C TYR A 544 15.11 22.77 24.12
N ILE A 545 15.38 23.09 25.38
CA ILE A 545 16.73 23.25 25.92
C ILE A 545 16.76 22.55 27.26
N LEU A 546 17.63 21.54 27.37
CA LEU A 546 17.89 20.87 28.63
C LEU A 546 19.37 20.98 28.98
N ARG A 547 19.63 21.14 30.27
CA ARG A 547 20.96 21.09 30.86
C ARG A 547 21.06 19.82 31.68
N TRP A 548 22.09 19.04 31.41
CA TRP A 548 22.43 17.86 32.19
C TRP A 548 23.74 18.09 32.95
N GLU A 549 23.81 17.61 34.18
CA GLU A 549 24.98 17.68 35.05
C GLU A 549 25.10 16.41 35.89
N GLN A 550 26.30 15.85 35.95
CA GLN A 550 26.61 14.72 36.81
C GLN A 550 27.96 14.93 37.50
N LYS A 551 27.98 14.74 38.82
CA LYS A 551 29.16 14.91 39.69
C LYS A 551 29.51 13.61 40.38
N ILE A 552 30.79 13.45 40.73
CA ILE A 552 31.28 12.29 41.47
C ILE A 552 30.48 12.16 42.77
N GLY A 553 29.91 10.97 43.01
CA GLY A 553 29.13 10.68 44.21
C GLY A 553 27.75 11.33 44.28
N MET A 554 27.26 11.95 43.20
CA MET A 554 25.90 12.50 43.12
C MET A 554 25.09 11.85 42.00
N SER A 555 23.77 11.74 42.19
CA SER A 555 22.84 11.42 41.11
C SER A 555 22.89 12.49 40.02
N GLU A 556 22.61 12.07 38.79
CA GLU A 556 22.48 12.98 37.66
C GLU A 556 21.38 14.01 37.88
N LYS A 557 21.57 15.21 37.33
CA LYS A 557 20.62 16.31 37.39
C LYS A 557 20.26 16.75 35.98
N ILE A 558 18.98 16.71 35.65
CA ILE A 558 18.42 17.23 34.40
C ILE A 558 17.57 18.45 34.72
N HIS A 559 17.90 19.58 34.09
CA HIS A 559 17.20 20.84 34.25
C HIS A 559 16.70 21.34 32.90
N TRP A 560 15.38 21.36 32.73
CA TRP A 560 14.72 21.96 31.57
C TRP A 560 14.80 23.48 31.67
N ILE A 561 15.52 24.09 30.74
CA ILE A 561 15.58 25.56 30.60
C ILE A 561 14.43 26.03 29.71
N VAL A 562 14.19 25.28 28.63
CA VAL A 562 12.99 25.39 27.81
C VAL A 562 12.41 23.98 27.71
N PRO A 563 11.26 23.70 28.35
CA PRO A 563 10.65 22.38 28.28
C PRO A 563 10.09 22.13 26.85
N PRO A 564 9.89 20.87 26.46
CA PRO A 564 9.29 20.51 25.18
C PRO A 564 7.76 20.70 25.25
N ASP A 565 7.31 21.92 25.54
CA ASP A 565 5.89 22.26 25.56
C ASP A 565 5.38 22.30 24.12
N ALA A 566 4.83 21.17 23.65
CA ALA A 566 4.33 20.97 22.29
C ALA A 566 3.09 21.80 21.95
N ARG A 567 2.81 22.87 22.71
CA ARG A 567 1.65 23.75 22.54
C ARG A 567 2.02 25.06 21.86
N HIS A 568 3.16 25.65 22.23
CA HIS A 568 3.56 26.96 21.74
C HIS A 568 5.06 26.99 21.43
N LEU A 569 5.44 27.66 20.34
CA LEU A 569 6.83 27.89 20.04
C LEU A 569 7.42 28.87 21.07
N PRO A 570 8.51 28.51 21.76
CA PRO A 570 9.18 29.41 22.70
C PRO A 570 9.58 30.73 22.03
N VAL A 571 9.26 31.86 22.66
CA VAL A 571 9.54 33.19 22.11
C VAL A 571 10.85 33.72 22.66
N GLY A 572 11.67 34.29 21.77
CA GLY A 572 12.92 34.98 22.13
C GLY A 572 14.17 34.16 21.83
N SER A 573 15.30 34.67 22.32
CA SER A 573 16.60 34.02 22.21
C SER A 573 17.09 33.57 23.58
N PHE A 574 17.50 32.31 23.68
CA PHE A 574 18.00 31.72 24.92
C PHE A 574 19.52 31.72 24.91
N GLN A 575 20.12 32.30 25.94
CA GLN A 575 21.57 32.41 26.05
C GLN A 575 22.08 31.56 27.21
N LEU A 576 23.08 30.72 26.95
CA LEU A 576 23.71 29.87 27.94
C LEU A 576 25.23 29.96 27.84
N GLN A 577 25.90 29.83 28.97
CA GLN A 577 27.35 29.71 29.02
C GLN A 577 27.74 28.23 29.06
N LEU A 578 28.62 27.81 28.16
CA LEU A 578 29.15 26.44 28.12
C LEU A 578 30.26 26.30 29.16
N ASP A 579 29.86 26.15 30.43
CA ASP A 579 30.76 25.92 31.55
C ASP A 579 30.71 24.45 31.99
N GLY A 580 31.58 23.63 31.44
CA GLY A 580 31.76 22.22 31.83
C GLY A 580 31.82 21.30 30.62
N VAL A 581 32.68 20.30 30.72
CA VAL A 581 33.00 19.34 29.67
C VAL A 581 32.61 17.96 30.16
N LEU A 582 31.98 17.15 29.32
CA LEU A 582 31.73 15.73 29.64
C LEU A 582 33.07 14.97 29.71
N GLU A 583 33.35 14.33 30.84
CA GLU A 583 34.56 13.56 31.13
C GLU A 583 34.28 12.05 31.17
N ARG A 584 35.36 11.24 31.20
CA ARG A 584 35.45 9.77 31.01
C ARG A 584 34.43 8.89 31.76
N SER A 585 33.65 9.41 32.69
CA SER A 585 32.71 8.66 33.54
C SER A 585 31.29 9.23 33.57
N ASN A 586 30.85 9.89 32.50
CA ASN A 586 29.64 10.73 32.50
C ASN A 586 29.71 11.79 33.60
N LEU A 587 30.89 12.33 33.86
CA LEU A 587 31.08 13.40 34.83
C LEU A 587 31.16 14.71 34.08
N GLY A 588 30.48 15.75 34.52
CA GLY A 588 30.53 17.06 33.87
C GLY A 588 29.15 17.61 33.55
N LYS A 589 29.10 18.47 32.54
CA LYS A 589 27.90 19.21 32.15
C LYS A 589 27.75 19.16 30.64
N LEU A 590 26.51 19.06 30.17
CA LEU A 590 26.16 19.07 28.76
C LEU A 590 24.86 19.84 28.55
N VAL A 591 24.75 20.53 27.42
CA VAL A 591 23.49 21.15 26.97
C VAL A 591 22.98 20.38 25.76
N GLN A 592 21.72 19.94 25.81
CA GLN A 592 21.04 19.33 24.66
C GLN A 592 19.94 20.26 24.14
N LEU A 593 19.93 20.46 22.83
CA LEU A 593 18.98 21.29 22.09
C LEU A 593 18.08 20.40 21.23
N GLY A 594 16.77 20.54 21.42
CA GLY A 594 15.77 20.01 20.50
C GLY A 594 15.52 20.97 19.35
N VAL A 595 15.46 20.46 18.13
CA VAL A 595 15.20 21.24 16.92
C VAL A 595 13.76 21.00 16.45
N PRO A 596 12.96 22.05 16.24
CA PRO A 596 11.61 21.91 15.72
C PRO A 596 11.64 21.48 14.25
N SER A 597 10.56 20.85 13.78
CA SER A 597 10.42 20.59 12.35
C SER A 597 10.30 21.90 11.56
N CYS A 598 10.97 21.99 10.40
CA CYS A 598 10.76 23.09 9.46
C CYS A 598 9.57 22.85 8.51
N SER A 599 8.84 21.74 8.69
CA SER A 599 7.68 21.36 7.88
C SER A 599 6.39 21.53 8.69
N TYR A 600 5.37 22.11 8.08
CA TYR A 600 4.03 22.20 8.67
C TYR A 600 3.28 20.86 8.66
N ARG A 601 3.85 19.81 8.05
CA ARG A 601 3.25 18.47 7.94
C ARG A 601 3.60 17.52 9.09
N SER A 602 4.46 17.91 10.01
CA SER A 602 4.88 17.09 11.16
C SER A 602 3.76 16.88 12.22
N GLY A 603 2.50 17.11 11.86
CA GLY A 603 1.37 17.12 12.80
C GLY A 603 1.28 18.36 13.70
N GLN A 604 2.34 19.16 13.80
CA GLN A 604 2.44 20.32 14.70
C GLN A 604 2.76 21.62 13.94
N SER A 605 1.88 22.00 13.02
CA SER A 605 2.10 23.15 12.11
C SER A 605 2.35 24.49 12.80
N SER A 606 1.84 24.69 14.03
CA SER A 606 2.05 25.90 14.84
C SER A 606 3.46 25.99 15.45
N LEU A 607 4.20 24.87 15.50
CA LEU A 607 5.55 24.80 16.04
C LEU A 607 6.62 24.82 14.93
N ALA A 608 6.22 24.92 13.67
CA ALA A 608 7.14 24.89 12.56
C ALA A 608 8.09 26.10 12.61
N ALA A 609 9.40 25.84 12.66
CA ALA A 609 10.41 26.89 12.78
C ALA A 609 11.79 26.42 12.29
N TYR A 610 12.71 27.37 12.10
CA TYR A 610 14.13 27.09 11.98
C TYR A 610 14.85 27.41 13.29
N GLY A 611 15.73 26.52 13.75
CA GLY A 611 16.63 26.78 14.86
C GLY A 611 17.90 27.51 14.38
N LEU A 612 18.22 28.65 15.00
CA LEU A 612 19.47 29.38 14.81
C LEU A 612 20.33 29.24 16.07
N VAL A 613 21.48 28.59 15.93
CA VAL A 613 22.48 28.46 17.00
C VAL A 613 23.66 29.37 16.69
N GLN A 614 23.96 30.28 17.60
CA GLN A 614 25.13 31.16 17.54
C GLN A 614 26.09 30.79 18.65
N ILE A 615 27.35 30.53 18.30
CA ILE A 615 28.40 30.17 19.25
C ILE A 615 29.45 31.28 19.25
N PHE A 616 29.63 31.90 20.41
CA PHE A 616 30.56 33.00 20.60
C PHE A 616 31.92 32.49 21.08
N ARG A 617 32.98 33.26 20.82
CA ARG A 617 34.36 32.89 21.21
C ARG A 617 34.54 32.71 22.72
N ASN A 618 33.75 33.39 23.52
CA ASN A 618 33.73 33.25 24.98
C ASN A 618 32.95 32.01 25.45
N ARG A 619 32.63 31.06 24.56
CA ARG A 619 31.85 29.85 24.86
C ARG A 619 30.42 30.11 25.31
N THR A 620 29.87 31.27 25.01
CA THR A 620 28.43 31.50 25.09
C THR A 620 27.75 30.88 23.87
N ILE A 621 26.64 30.19 24.08
CA ILE A 621 25.70 29.77 23.04
C ILE A 621 24.43 30.59 23.12
N ARG A 622 23.90 31.02 21.97
CA ARG A 622 22.57 31.60 21.83
C ARG A 622 21.73 30.76 20.88
N TYR A 623 20.58 30.30 21.34
CA TYR A 623 19.62 29.55 20.55
C TYR A 623 18.37 30.40 20.31
N THR A 624 18.03 30.62 19.05
CA THR A 624 16.89 31.45 18.63
C THR A 624 16.01 30.65 17.68
N LEU A 625 14.69 30.71 17.88
CA LEU A 625 13.72 30.06 17.01
C LEU A 625 13.15 31.08 16.03
N LEU A 626 13.19 30.74 14.74
CA LEU A 626 12.69 31.55 13.65
C LEU A 626 11.38 30.92 13.14
N PRO A 627 10.21 31.39 13.62
CA PRO A 627 8.93 30.77 13.30
C PRO A 627 8.64 30.83 11.79
N LEU A 628 8.05 29.76 11.29
CA LEU A 628 7.50 29.73 9.93
C LEU A 628 6.03 30.13 9.98
N PRO A 629 5.57 30.94 9.01
CA PRO A 629 4.16 31.33 8.98
C PRO A 629 3.27 30.11 8.77
N ASN A 630 2.18 30.03 9.53
CA ASN A 630 1.21 28.96 9.33
C ASN A 630 0.54 29.12 7.95
N ARG A 631 0.42 28.03 7.20
CA ARG A 631 -0.20 28.01 5.86
C ARG A 631 -1.72 27.89 5.93
N TRP A 632 -2.28 27.43 7.04
CA TRP A 632 -3.73 27.27 7.22
C TRP A 632 -4.50 28.59 6.98
N PRO A 633 -4.11 29.76 7.55
CA PRO A 633 -4.77 31.02 7.25
C PRO A 633 -4.77 31.39 5.76
N THR A 634 -3.67 31.11 5.06
CA THR A 634 -3.57 31.37 3.61
C THR A 634 -4.47 30.44 2.82
N LEU A 635 -4.55 29.17 3.21
CA LEU A 635 -5.42 28.20 2.55
C LEU A 635 -6.90 28.54 2.77
N TYR A 636 -7.26 28.91 4.01
CA TYR A 636 -8.59 29.40 4.32
C TYR A 636 -8.93 30.61 3.45
N LEU A 637 -8.03 31.59 3.33
CA LEU A 637 -8.23 32.75 2.46
C LEU A 637 -8.47 32.35 0.99
N TYR A 638 -7.74 31.36 0.47
CA TYR A 638 -7.95 30.87 -0.89
C TYR A 638 -9.30 30.17 -1.07
N ILE A 639 -9.72 29.36 -0.10
CA ILE A 639 -11.05 28.74 -0.10
C ILE A 639 -12.13 29.83 -0.06
N PHE A 640 -11.96 30.84 0.78
CA PHE A 640 -12.86 31.97 0.87
C PHE A 640 -13.00 32.72 -0.47
N MET A 641 -11.88 33.04 -1.12
CA MET A 641 -11.87 33.67 -2.45
C MET A 641 -12.51 32.78 -3.52
N LEU A 642 -12.29 31.45 -3.45
CA LEU A 642 -12.93 30.50 -4.34
C LEU A 642 -14.45 30.45 -4.14
N ILE A 643 -14.93 30.48 -2.89
CA ILE A 643 -16.36 30.55 -2.58
C ILE A 643 -16.97 31.82 -3.17
N ILE A 644 -16.30 32.98 -3.03
CA ILE A 644 -16.76 34.23 -3.65
C ILE A 644 -16.82 34.11 -5.17
N LEU A 645 -15.78 33.54 -5.79
CA LEU A 645 -15.69 33.40 -7.25
C LEU A 645 -16.77 32.44 -7.79
N VAL A 646 -16.98 31.31 -7.13
CA VAL A 646 -18.05 30.35 -7.44
C VAL A 646 -19.42 31.00 -7.23
N GLY A 647 -19.60 31.74 -6.13
CA GLY A 647 -20.81 32.50 -5.86
C GLY A 647 -21.14 33.51 -6.95
N TYR A 648 -20.13 34.24 -7.41
CA TYR A 648 -20.24 35.19 -8.52
C TYR A 648 -20.59 34.49 -9.85
N ALA A 649 -19.93 33.37 -10.16
CA ALA A 649 -20.21 32.59 -11.37
C ALA A 649 -21.67 32.08 -11.40
N PHE A 650 -22.20 31.62 -10.26
CA PHE A 650 -23.60 31.21 -10.14
C PHE A 650 -24.59 32.38 -10.22
N LEU A 651 -24.23 33.58 -9.75
CA LEU A 651 -25.04 34.79 -9.94
C LEU A 651 -25.13 35.22 -11.42
N CYS A 652 -24.11 34.90 -12.23
CA CYS A 652 -24.06 35.23 -13.65
C CYS A 652 -24.80 34.20 -14.53
N LEU A 653 -25.14 33.02 -14.00
CA LEU A 653 -25.98 32.04 -14.68
C LEU A 653 -27.47 32.43 -14.54
N PRO A 654 -28.33 32.21 -15.55
CA PRO A 654 -29.74 32.55 -15.48
C PRO A 654 -30.48 31.50 -14.63
N ILE A 655 -30.27 31.54 -13.31
CA ILE A 655 -30.85 30.58 -12.35
C ILE A 655 -31.97 31.27 -11.55
N ARG A 656 -33.07 30.54 -11.29
CA ARG A 656 -34.24 30.97 -10.50
C ARG A 656 -33.82 31.72 -9.23
N LYS A 657 -34.48 32.86 -8.95
CA LYS A 657 -34.26 33.75 -7.77
C LYS A 657 -34.08 33.02 -6.43
N THR A 658 -34.70 31.87 -6.23
CA THR A 658 -34.56 31.04 -5.02
C THR A 658 -33.14 30.52 -4.79
N TRP A 659 -32.41 30.14 -5.83
CA TRP A 659 -31.02 29.69 -5.70
C TRP A 659 -30.07 30.83 -5.34
N ILE A 660 -30.30 32.04 -5.86
CA ILE A 660 -29.53 33.24 -5.53
C ILE A 660 -29.66 33.55 -4.03
N THR A 661 -30.86 33.45 -3.46
CA THR A 661 -31.08 33.69 -2.02
C THR A 661 -30.39 32.65 -1.14
N ILE A 662 -30.46 31.37 -1.51
CA ILE A 662 -29.77 30.28 -0.78
C ILE A 662 -28.25 30.49 -0.83
N LEU A 663 -27.71 30.85 -2.00
CA LEU A 663 -26.28 31.11 -2.17
C LEU A 663 -25.82 32.33 -1.36
N CYS A 664 -26.56 33.43 -1.38
CA CYS A 664 -26.24 34.60 -0.56
C CYS A 664 -26.20 34.24 0.93
N ASN A 665 -27.19 33.49 1.42
CA ASN A 665 -27.22 33.05 2.81
C ASN A 665 -26.05 32.13 3.16
N PHE A 666 -25.69 31.19 2.27
CA PHE A 666 -24.52 30.32 2.46
C PHE A 666 -23.21 31.10 2.44
N THR A 667 -23.09 32.09 1.55
CA THR A 667 -21.90 32.95 1.45
C THR A 667 -21.75 33.80 2.70
N VAL A 668 -22.84 34.40 3.20
CA VAL A 668 -22.85 35.16 4.47
C VAL A 668 -22.48 34.23 5.63
N PHE A 669 -23.09 33.06 5.74
CA PHE A 669 -22.74 32.09 6.79
C PHE A 669 -21.26 31.68 6.74
N ALA A 670 -20.72 31.38 5.56
CA ALA A 670 -19.32 31.05 5.36
C ALA A 670 -18.40 32.23 5.73
N CYS A 671 -18.76 33.47 5.38
CA CYS A 671 -18.03 34.69 5.77
C CYS A 671 -18.00 34.86 7.30
N THR A 672 -19.14 34.68 7.96
CA THR A 672 -19.25 34.84 9.42
C THR A 672 -18.48 33.73 10.15
N TYR A 673 -18.61 32.48 9.70
CA TYR A 673 -17.85 31.36 10.23
C TYR A 673 -16.33 31.56 10.06
N PHE A 674 -15.92 32.03 8.89
CA PHE A 674 -14.53 32.36 8.60
C PHE A 674 -14.00 33.46 9.52
N PHE A 675 -14.75 34.56 9.70
CA PHE A 675 -14.37 35.62 10.62
C PHE A 675 -14.21 35.12 12.06
N THR A 676 -15.08 34.21 12.51
CA THR A 676 -14.96 33.62 13.85
C THR A 676 -13.78 32.66 14.01
N GLN A 677 -13.34 31.99 12.95
CA GLN A 677 -12.18 31.08 12.97
C GLN A 677 -10.85 31.81 12.77
N LEU A 678 -10.86 33.01 12.17
CA LEU A 678 -9.64 33.81 11.98
C LEU A 678 -9.32 34.71 13.19
N LEU A 679 -10.31 34.97 14.06
CA LEU A 679 -10.19 35.77 15.28
C LEU A 679 -9.93 34.94 16.55
N ASN A 680 -10.11 33.62 16.49
CA ASN A 680 -9.65 32.65 17.50
C ASN A 680 -8.30 32.07 17.08
#